data_AF-A0A1J5E917-F1
#
_entry.id   AF-A0A1J5E917-F1
#
_cell.length_a   1.000
_cell.length_b   1.000
_cell.length_c   1.000
_cell.angle_alpha   90.00
_cell.angle_beta   90.00
_cell.angle_gamma   90.00
#
_symmetry.space_group_name_H-M   'P 1'
#
loop_
_entity.id
_entity.type
_entity.pdbx_description
1 polymer ?
#
loop_
_entity_poly.entity_id
_entity_poly.type
_entity_poly.pdbx_seq_one_letter_code
_entity_poly.pdbx_strand_id
1 'polypeptide(L)'
;MIVKRILLVAPLVLTAFLMQSYFWVPTYEEQTKGNPARLTDYITASIGDAGVINPILSADSASSQIESMIFEGLIDRDEQLRFRGRIAKSWEIHEEAYFCVNEEADVPGIGRTGPGDIVRFLERAVRGETSVGARLRATLDAVESIVLIDPSESELNIDIDGPTRVKVSLPHRVKLVLSRVDQDLFKNLEEIMGAEYFNEARSERFIATEPSLLPQSRGAVAAIHAPVYEHNPVITFHLREGVRFHDGHPLTAEDVRFTYEAIINPKSLSPRVPDYEPVKAVEAVDPLTVRVVYKRLYSPALGTWAMGILPEHLLNDKALEQEALRRGRDPAKFGIRQSEFNRRPVGSGPFVFEEWRSDQFISLAAFENYWEGAPNYKRYLFRIIPDILTQEMEFYAGTVDSYGVQPHQVERLGADKRYQSFSGTAFGYTYIGYNMRRSPFEDARVRRALGMAIDVDKIIEFVLYGQGERITGPFVKQTDYYNTSIKPLSYDPEGALKLLSDAGWQRGKDGRLEKDGKKLQFTLITNSGNDLRKAALAVAQDAWKRIGVDVRTDVVEWSVFIQERINKLDFDAVILGWQMGIEPDLYQIWHSSQVDANRLNFVGFKNSEADDLIVRIRQEYDHSKQVEYCHRLHEIIAEEQPYTFLYVGRWTA
;
A
#
# COMPACT_ATOMS: atom_id res chain seq x y z
N MET A 1 -12.63 -71.85 -9.93
CA MET A 1 -12.66 -71.52 -8.48
C MET A 1 -11.48 -70.65 -8.00
N ILE A 2 -10.28 -70.79 -8.58
CA ILE A 2 -9.08 -70.06 -8.12
C ILE A 2 -9.16 -68.54 -8.34
N VAL A 3 -9.59 -68.10 -9.53
CA VAL A 3 -9.68 -66.67 -9.88
C VAL A 3 -10.65 -65.90 -8.95
N LYS A 4 -11.78 -66.51 -8.58
CA LYS A 4 -12.78 -65.90 -7.69
C LYS A 4 -12.27 -65.75 -6.25
N ARG A 5 -11.41 -66.66 -5.78
CA ARG A 5 -10.74 -66.53 -4.47
C ARG A 5 -9.66 -65.45 -4.49
N ILE A 6 -8.87 -65.36 -5.57
CA ILE A 6 -7.85 -64.31 -5.72
C ILE A 6 -8.50 -62.92 -5.74
N LEU A 7 -9.59 -62.74 -6.49
CA LEU A 7 -10.30 -61.45 -6.56
C LEU A 7 -10.98 -61.03 -5.26
N LEU A 8 -11.27 -61.97 -4.34
CA LEU A 8 -11.81 -61.65 -3.01
C LEU A 8 -10.71 -61.43 -1.96
N VAL A 9 -9.62 -62.20 -2.03
CA VAL A 9 -8.54 -62.17 -1.03
C VAL A 9 -7.53 -61.06 -1.31
N ALA A 10 -7.21 -60.78 -2.57
CA ALA A 10 -6.22 -59.76 -2.92
C ALA A 10 -6.59 -58.34 -2.43
N PRO A 11 -7.85 -57.87 -2.57
CA PRO A 11 -8.25 -56.59 -1.99
C PRO A 11 -8.17 -56.60 -0.47
N LEU A 12 -8.61 -57.66 0.19
CA LEU A 12 -8.56 -57.78 1.66
C LEU A 12 -7.13 -57.76 2.20
N VAL A 13 -6.20 -58.43 1.51
CA VAL A 13 -4.77 -58.42 1.87
C VAL A 13 -4.17 -57.04 1.62
N LEU A 14 -4.52 -56.38 0.52
CA LEU A 14 -4.07 -55.02 0.23
C LEU A 14 -4.62 -54.03 1.26
N THR A 15 -5.90 -54.13 1.63
CA THR A 15 -6.53 -53.29 2.67
C THR A 15 -5.92 -53.57 4.04
N ALA A 16 -5.63 -54.83 4.38
CA ALA A 16 -4.95 -55.17 5.63
C ALA A 16 -3.52 -54.62 5.66
N PHE A 17 -2.79 -54.67 4.55
CA PHE A 17 -1.45 -54.11 4.42
C PHE A 17 -1.45 -52.58 4.51
N LEU A 18 -2.42 -51.92 3.87
CA LEU A 18 -2.62 -50.46 3.96
C LEU A 18 -3.07 -50.04 5.37
N MET A 19 -3.96 -50.79 6.03
CA MET A 19 -4.32 -50.55 7.43
C MET A 19 -3.13 -50.76 8.37
N GLN A 20 -2.28 -51.76 8.11
CA GLN A 20 -1.06 -51.95 8.91
C GLN A 20 -0.11 -50.77 8.76
N SER A 21 0.01 -50.18 7.55
CA SER A 21 0.82 -48.96 7.38
C SER A 21 0.30 -47.78 8.20
N TYR A 22 -1.02 -47.69 8.45
CA TYR A 22 -1.61 -46.65 9.30
C TYR A 22 -1.13 -46.74 10.75
N PHE A 23 -0.83 -47.95 11.25
CA PHE A 23 -0.27 -48.16 12.60
C PHE A 23 1.26 -48.03 12.67
N TRP A 24 1.94 -47.86 11.53
CA TRP A 24 3.39 -47.68 11.42
C TRP A 24 3.79 -46.25 11.07
N VAL A 25 2.83 -45.35 10.82
CA VAL A 25 3.11 -43.91 10.73
C VAL A 25 3.38 -43.42 12.16
N PRO A 26 4.61 -42.99 12.49
CA PRO A 26 4.93 -42.54 13.83
C PRO A 26 4.06 -41.35 14.20
N THR A 27 3.54 -41.34 15.43
CA THR A 27 2.78 -40.20 15.95
C THR A 27 3.67 -38.96 16.04
N TYR A 28 3.10 -37.75 16.02
CA TYR A 28 3.86 -36.50 16.16
C TYR A 28 4.79 -36.50 17.39
N GLU A 29 4.31 -37.07 18.50
CA GLU A 29 5.07 -37.23 19.74
C GLU A 29 6.27 -38.18 19.57
N GLU A 30 6.21 -39.15 18.65
CA GLU A 30 7.30 -40.07 18.32
C GLU A 30 8.27 -39.48 17.29
N GLN A 31 7.80 -38.68 16.33
CA GLN A 31 8.67 -37.97 15.37
C GLN A 31 9.52 -36.89 16.07
N THR A 32 8.94 -36.19 17.05
CA THR A 32 9.63 -35.16 17.85
C THR A 32 10.53 -35.75 18.94
N LYS A 33 10.20 -36.92 19.50
CA LYS A 33 11.10 -37.65 20.43
C LYS A 33 12.39 -38.14 19.74
N GLY A 34 12.41 -38.28 18.42
CA GLY A 34 13.54 -38.85 17.66
C GLY A 34 14.51 -37.84 17.02
N ASN A 35 14.18 -36.55 16.94
CA ASN A 35 15.02 -35.56 16.25
C ASN A 35 15.16 -34.24 17.04
N PRO A 36 16.14 -34.14 17.97
CA PRO A 36 16.40 -32.93 18.73
C PRO A 36 16.67 -31.68 17.87
N ALA A 37 17.16 -31.85 16.64
CA ALA A 37 17.42 -30.75 15.71
C ALA A 37 16.12 -30.05 15.25
N ARG A 38 14.97 -30.71 15.36
CA ARG A 38 13.66 -30.13 15.01
C ARG A 38 13.26 -28.97 15.90
N LEU A 39 13.74 -28.92 17.14
CA LEU A 39 13.46 -27.84 18.10
C LEU A 39 14.09 -26.50 17.70
N THR A 40 15.08 -26.52 16.81
CA THR A 40 15.77 -25.32 16.34
C THR A 40 15.34 -24.89 14.93
N ASP A 41 14.39 -25.61 14.32
CA ASP A 41 13.85 -25.33 13.00
C ASP A 41 12.44 -24.77 13.11
N TYR A 42 12.12 -23.74 12.33
CA TYR A 42 10.76 -23.27 12.12
C TYR A 42 10.35 -23.45 10.65
N ILE A 43 9.28 -24.19 10.39
CA ILE A 43 8.87 -24.61 9.05
C ILE A 43 7.48 -24.03 8.73
N THR A 44 7.41 -23.16 7.73
CA THR A 44 6.13 -22.62 7.23
C THR A 44 5.77 -23.25 5.90
N ALA A 45 4.51 -23.64 5.73
CA ALA A 45 3.97 -24.03 4.43
C ALA A 45 3.45 -22.82 3.66
N SER A 46 3.73 -22.78 2.36
CA SER A 46 3.24 -21.75 1.43
C SER A 46 2.56 -22.39 0.23
N ILE A 47 1.49 -21.76 -0.25
CA ILE A 47 0.81 -22.18 -1.48
C ILE A 47 1.59 -21.82 -2.75
N GLY A 48 2.58 -20.93 -2.66
CA GLY A 48 3.36 -20.43 -3.80
C GLY A 48 4.85 -20.35 -3.49
N ASP A 49 5.68 -20.60 -4.51
CA ASP A 49 7.11 -20.32 -4.48
C ASP A 49 7.39 -18.83 -4.69
N ALA A 50 8.55 -18.37 -4.23
CA ALA A 50 9.03 -17.03 -4.53
C ALA A 50 9.33 -16.88 -6.04
N GLY A 51 9.14 -15.68 -6.60
CA GLY A 51 9.56 -15.38 -7.97
C GLY A 51 11.01 -14.89 -8.06
N VAL A 52 11.38 -14.05 -7.09
CA VAL A 52 12.67 -13.34 -7.01
C VAL A 52 12.91 -12.96 -5.56
N ILE A 53 14.13 -13.03 -5.05
CA ILE A 53 14.45 -12.56 -3.70
C ILE A 53 15.29 -11.30 -3.83
N ASN A 54 14.63 -10.18 -4.12
CA ASN A 54 15.21 -8.86 -4.27
C ASN A 54 14.11 -7.80 -4.01
N PRO A 55 14.19 -7.05 -2.91
CA PRO A 55 13.14 -6.11 -2.48
C PRO A 55 12.71 -5.11 -3.55
N ILE A 56 13.63 -4.70 -4.43
CA ILE A 56 13.33 -3.71 -5.47
C ILE A 56 12.67 -4.31 -6.72
N LEU A 57 12.64 -5.64 -6.85
CA LEU A 57 12.13 -6.34 -8.04
C LEU A 57 10.88 -7.18 -7.75
N SER A 58 10.67 -7.59 -6.50
CA SER A 58 9.55 -8.44 -6.10
C SER A 58 8.20 -7.73 -6.20
N ALA A 59 7.19 -8.51 -6.58
CA ALA A 59 5.79 -8.08 -6.71
C ALA A 59 4.79 -9.16 -6.25
N ASP A 60 5.27 -10.19 -5.54
CA ASP A 60 4.47 -11.30 -5.01
C ASP A 60 4.73 -11.49 -3.51
N SER A 61 3.74 -12.04 -2.80
CA SER A 61 3.77 -12.16 -1.34
C SER A 61 4.77 -13.20 -0.82
N ALA A 62 5.04 -14.27 -1.58
CA ALA A 62 5.99 -15.30 -1.16
C ALA A 62 7.42 -14.74 -1.14
N SER A 63 7.80 -14.00 -2.18
CA SER A 63 9.05 -13.24 -2.24
C SER A 63 9.15 -12.26 -1.07
N SER A 64 8.12 -11.43 -0.85
CA SER A 64 8.14 -10.44 0.25
C SER A 64 8.26 -11.08 1.64
N GLN A 65 7.64 -12.23 1.88
CA GLN A 65 7.77 -12.95 3.15
C GLN A 65 9.22 -13.38 3.41
N ILE A 66 9.90 -13.92 2.39
CA ILE A 66 11.32 -14.28 2.49
C ILE A 66 12.21 -13.05 2.64
N GLU A 67 11.97 -12.01 1.84
CA GLU A 67 12.73 -10.77 1.86
C GLU A 67 12.71 -10.10 3.24
N SER A 68 11.56 -10.11 3.93
CA SER A 68 11.41 -9.54 5.27
C SER A 68 12.29 -10.20 6.34
N MET A 69 12.81 -11.41 6.09
CA MET A 69 13.74 -12.10 6.98
C MET A 69 15.21 -11.86 6.60
N ILE A 70 15.48 -11.53 5.32
CA ILE A 70 16.83 -11.40 4.78
C ILE A 70 17.30 -9.96 4.78
N PHE A 71 16.42 -8.99 4.54
CA PHE A 71 16.76 -7.59 4.39
C PHE A 71 16.17 -6.75 5.51
N GLU A 72 16.84 -5.64 5.83
CA GLU A 72 16.33 -4.61 6.75
C GLU A 72 16.13 -3.29 6.02
N GLY A 73 15.06 -2.59 6.38
CA GLY A 73 14.81 -1.21 5.95
C GLY A 73 15.40 -0.19 6.92
N LEU A 74 15.24 1.10 6.61
CA LEU A 74 15.62 2.16 7.53
C LEU A 74 14.72 2.18 8.76
N ILE A 75 13.44 1.92 8.55
CA ILE A 75 12.38 1.92 9.56
C ILE A 75 11.45 0.75 9.34
N ASP A 76 10.63 0.44 10.33
CA ASP A 76 9.47 -0.44 10.20
C ASP A 76 8.36 0.07 11.14
N ARG A 77 7.39 -0.79 11.48
CA ARG A 77 6.35 -0.48 12.45
C ARG A 77 6.40 -1.43 13.64
N ASP A 78 6.14 -0.87 14.82
CA ASP A 78 5.97 -1.64 16.05
C ASP A 78 4.60 -2.36 16.10
N GLU A 79 4.35 -3.10 17.18
CA GLU A 79 3.07 -3.81 17.40
C GLU A 79 1.85 -2.86 17.51
N GLN A 80 2.08 -1.57 17.77
CA GLN A 80 1.07 -0.52 17.80
C GLN A 80 0.99 0.23 16.46
N LEU A 81 1.63 -0.31 15.42
CA LEU A 81 1.71 0.24 14.07
C LEU A 81 2.38 1.62 14.00
N ARG A 82 3.17 2.01 15.00
CA ARG A 82 3.93 3.27 14.97
C ARG A 82 5.28 3.05 14.30
N PHE A 83 5.77 4.05 13.58
CA PHE A 83 7.12 3.97 13.02
C PHE A 83 8.17 3.82 14.11
N ARG A 84 9.09 2.87 13.91
CA ARG A 84 10.30 2.73 14.74
C ARG A 84 11.53 2.56 13.86
N GLY A 85 12.69 2.93 14.39
CA GLY A 85 13.96 2.87 13.67
C GLY A 85 14.55 1.47 13.61
N ARG A 86 14.91 1.01 12.40
CA ARG A 86 15.63 -0.23 12.12
C ARG A 86 17.09 0.06 11.84
N ILE A 87 17.53 0.08 10.58
CA ILE A 87 18.88 0.56 10.25
C ILE A 87 19.04 2.02 10.69
N ALA A 88 18.00 2.85 10.54
CA ALA A 88 17.99 4.19 11.11
C ALA A 88 17.77 4.11 12.63
N LYS A 89 18.63 4.79 13.40
CA LYS A 89 18.46 5.01 14.84
C LYS A 89 17.42 6.09 15.12
N SER A 90 17.39 7.13 14.30
CA SER A 90 16.49 8.27 14.39
C SER A 90 16.34 8.95 13.03
N TRP A 91 15.32 9.79 12.89
CA TRP A 91 15.14 10.64 11.72
C TRP A 91 14.49 11.96 12.11
N GLU A 92 14.66 12.96 11.25
CA GLU A 92 14.07 14.29 11.37
C GLU A 92 13.38 14.66 10.06
N ILE A 93 12.22 15.31 10.15
CA ILE A 93 11.46 15.77 8.99
C ILE A 93 11.30 17.29 9.10
N HIS A 94 11.84 17.99 8.11
CA HIS A 94 11.76 19.43 8.00
C HIS A 94 11.40 19.81 6.57
N GLU A 95 11.26 21.11 6.28
CA GLU A 95 10.93 21.57 4.94
C GLU A 95 11.91 22.64 4.47
N GLU A 96 12.38 22.49 3.23
CA GLU A 96 13.00 23.56 2.47
C GLU A 96 12.00 24.04 1.43
N ALA A 97 11.32 25.14 1.72
CA ALA A 97 10.37 25.73 0.79
C ALA A 97 11.05 26.85 -0.01
N TYR A 98 10.62 27.04 -1.25
CA TYR A 98 11.19 28.07 -2.12
C TYR A 98 10.08 28.85 -2.80
N PHE A 99 10.26 30.15 -3.04
CA PHE A 99 9.39 30.89 -3.94
C PHE A 99 10.12 31.96 -4.74
N CYS A 100 9.63 32.26 -5.94
CA CYS A 100 10.16 33.28 -6.82
C CYS A 100 9.76 34.68 -6.33
N VAL A 101 10.74 35.58 -6.26
CA VAL A 101 10.49 36.99 -5.95
C VAL A 101 9.65 37.63 -7.05
N ASN A 102 8.55 38.26 -6.65
CA ASN A 102 7.67 39.02 -7.52
C ASN A 102 7.85 40.53 -7.33
N GLU A 103 8.73 41.16 -8.10
CA GLU A 103 8.98 42.61 -8.03
C GLU A 103 7.81 43.45 -8.60
N GLU A 104 6.91 42.84 -9.38
CA GLU A 104 5.73 43.51 -9.94
C GLU A 104 4.56 43.54 -8.96
N ALA A 105 4.52 42.61 -7.99
CA ALA A 105 3.47 42.54 -6.97
C ALA A 105 3.59 43.71 -5.99
N ASP A 106 2.43 44.27 -5.66
CA ASP A 106 2.29 45.21 -4.58
C ASP A 106 2.13 44.44 -3.26
N VAL A 107 3.18 44.40 -2.45
CA VAL A 107 3.14 43.68 -1.16
C VAL A 107 2.52 44.58 -0.10
N PRO A 108 1.45 44.15 0.59
CA PRO A 108 0.80 44.95 1.63
C PRO A 108 1.80 45.49 2.68
N GLY A 109 1.83 46.82 2.83
CA GLY A 109 2.65 47.50 3.84
C GLY A 109 4.08 47.88 3.42
N ILE A 110 4.63 47.30 2.34
CA ILE A 110 5.96 47.66 1.81
C ILE A 110 5.95 48.06 0.32
N GLY A 111 4.84 47.83 -0.37
CA GLY A 111 4.64 48.18 -1.77
C GLY A 111 5.39 47.27 -2.75
N ARG A 112 5.59 47.76 -3.98
CA ARG A 112 6.50 47.12 -4.95
C ARG A 112 7.95 47.30 -4.51
N THR A 113 8.65 46.18 -4.36
CA THR A 113 9.96 46.20 -3.71
C THR A 113 10.88 45.12 -4.25
N GLY A 114 12.18 45.26 -3.96
CA GLY A 114 13.21 44.36 -4.45
C GLY A 114 13.38 43.10 -3.60
N PRO A 115 14.21 42.15 -4.06
CA PRO A 115 14.43 40.86 -3.39
C PRO A 115 14.91 40.98 -1.93
N GLY A 116 15.82 41.91 -1.66
CA GLY A 116 16.35 42.13 -0.30
C GLY A 116 15.34 42.75 0.68
N ASP A 117 14.37 43.52 0.17
CA ASP A 117 13.30 44.10 0.99
C ASP A 117 12.27 43.05 1.39
N ILE A 118 11.94 42.11 0.48
CA ILE A 118 11.07 40.97 0.78
C ILE A 118 11.67 40.11 1.90
N VAL A 119 12.97 39.80 1.84
CA VAL A 119 13.64 39.02 2.89
C VAL A 119 13.57 39.74 4.23
N ARG A 120 13.92 41.04 4.29
CA ARG A 120 13.82 41.83 5.53
C ARG A 120 12.39 41.89 6.06
N PHE A 121 11.40 41.99 5.19
CA PHE A 121 10.00 42.00 5.58
C PHE A 121 9.58 40.68 6.23
N LEU A 122 9.94 39.54 5.62
CA LEU A 122 9.68 38.22 6.18
C LEU A 122 10.40 38.01 7.51
N GLU A 123 11.68 38.41 7.62
CA GLU A 123 12.43 38.34 8.88
C GLU A 123 11.74 39.12 10.01
N ARG A 124 11.20 40.32 9.73
CA ARG A 124 10.44 41.11 10.70
C ARG A 124 9.14 40.41 11.11
N ALA A 125 8.44 39.79 10.15
CA ALA A 125 7.24 39.01 10.43
C ALA A 125 7.55 37.79 11.32
N VAL A 126 8.64 37.05 11.02
CA VAL A 126 9.12 35.93 11.84
C VAL A 126 9.45 36.40 13.26
N ARG A 127 10.12 37.55 13.42
CA ARG A 127 10.40 38.17 14.74
C ARG A 127 9.17 38.70 15.50
N GLY A 128 7.98 38.66 14.89
CA GLY A 128 6.73 39.10 15.52
C GLY A 128 6.54 40.63 15.52
N GLU A 129 7.29 41.35 14.68
CA GLU A 129 7.16 42.80 14.53
C GLU A 129 5.95 43.20 13.65
N THR A 130 5.32 42.22 12.98
CA THR A 130 4.12 42.39 12.16
C THR A 130 2.96 41.65 12.82
N SER A 131 1.83 42.34 13.04
CA SER A 131 0.61 41.72 13.55
C SER A 131 -0.02 40.83 12.47
N VAL A 132 -0.20 39.54 12.77
CA VAL A 132 -0.73 38.53 11.85
C VAL A 132 -1.75 37.62 12.55
N GLY A 133 -2.58 36.94 11.78
CA GLY A 133 -3.52 35.94 12.26
C GLY A 133 -2.82 34.71 12.85
N ALA A 134 -3.57 33.92 13.64
CA ALA A 134 -3.02 32.76 14.34
C ALA A 134 -2.45 31.68 13.40
N ARG A 135 -3.03 31.51 12.21
CA ARG A 135 -2.55 30.54 11.20
C ARG A 135 -1.18 30.93 10.67
N LEU A 136 -1.04 32.16 10.17
CA LEU A 136 0.25 32.67 9.69
C LEU A 136 1.28 32.74 10.83
N ARG A 137 0.88 33.10 12.06
CA ARG A 137 1.81 33.05 13.21
C ARG A 137 2.40 31.65 13.40
N ALA A 138 1.57 30.60 13.35
CA ALA A 138 2.03 29.22 13.50
C ALA A 138 2.95 28.76 12.36
N THR A 139 2.76 29.26 11.15
CA THR A 139 3.68 29.06 10.01
C THR A 139 5.00 29.79 10.24
N LEU A 140 4.96 31.08 10.61
CA LEU A 140 6.16 31.90 10.85
C LEU A 140 6.99 31.40 12.03
N ASP A 141 6.35 30.85 13.07
CA ASP A 141 7.03 30.21 14.20
C ASP A 141 7.84 28.98 13.79
N ALA A 142 7.49 28.33 12.67
CA ALA A 142 8.22 27.18 12.16
C ALA A 142 9.44 27.58 11.32
N VAL A 143 9.53 28.83 10.83
CA VAL A 143 10.62 29.30 9.96
C VAL A 143 11.90 29.53 10.78
N GLU A 144 12.94 28.75 10.48
CA GLU A 144 14.23 28.81 11.14
C GLU A 144 15.22 29.73 10.41
N SER A 145 15.18 29.76 9.07
CA SER A 145 16.03 30.65 8.28
C SER A 145 15.39 31.05 6.96
N ILE A 146 15.80 32.24 6.48
CA ILE A 146 15.36 32.84 5.23
C ILE A 146 16.62 33.17 4.44
N VAL A 147 16.75 32.64 3.23
CA VAL A 147 17.94 32.82 2.38
C VAL A 147 17.53 33.32 1.02
N LEU A 148 18.18 34.39 0.55
CA LEU A 148 18.03 34.88 -0.81
C LEU A 148 18.90 34.05 -1.75
N ILE A 149 18.28 33.54 -2.80
CA ILE A 149 18.93 32.76 -3.87
C ILE A 149 18.98 33.64 -5.11
N ASP A 150 20.18 33.76 -5.68
CA ASP A 150 20.44 34.49 -6.91
C ASP A 150 19.69 33.88 -8.11
N PRO A 151 19.43 34.65 -9.18
CA PRO A 151 18.73 34.15 -10.34
C PRO A 151 19.56 33.08 -11.05
N SER A 152 18.87 32.11 -11.64
CA SER A 152 19.51 30.95 -12.27
C SER A 152 18.94 30.69 -13.66
N GLU A 153 19.81 30.34 -14.60
CA GLU A 153 19.41 29.83 -15.90
C GLU A 153 19.80 28.35 -16.04
N SER A 154 18.92 27.56 -16.63
CA SER A 154 19.19 26.16 -16.97
C SER A 154 18.52 25.80 -18.29
N GLU A 155 19.03 24.76 -18.94
CA GLU A 155 18.44 24.20 -20.16
C GLU A 155 18.22 22.71 -19.97
N LEU A 156 17.07 22.22 -20.44
CA LEU A 156 16.75 20.80 -20.47
C LEU A 156 16.08 20.42 -21.79
N ASN A 157 16.20 19.15 -22.16
CA ASN A 157 15.47 18.59 -23.29
C ASN A 157 14.34 17.73 -22.73
N ILE A 158 13.12 17.98 -23.19
CA ILE A 158 11.93 17.20 -22.85
C ILE A 158 11.34 16.61 -24.13
N ASP A 159 10.54 15.57 -23.98
CA ASP A 159 9.73 15.01 -25.07
C ASP A 159 8.25 15.21 -24.71
N ILE A 160 7.68 16.29 -25.24
CA ILE A 160 6.25 16.60 -25.12
C ILE A 160 5.78 16.97 -26.51
N ASP A 161 5.05 16.06 -27.13
CA ASP A 161 4.64 16.14 -28.54
C ASP A 161 5.84 16.28 -29.50
N GLY A 162 7.00 15.75 -29.09
CA GLY A 162 8.26 15.79 -29.82
C GLY A 162 9.43 16.41 -29.01
N PRO A 163 10.67 16.26 -29.50
CA PRO A 163 11.86 16.80 -28.84
C PRO A 163 11.78 18.33 -28.73
N THR A 164 11.75 18.82 -27.50
CA THR A 164 11.65 20.25 -27.20
C THR A 164 12.77 20.66 -26.25
N ARG A 165 13.53 21.69 -26.63
CA ARG A 165 14.48 22.34 -25.74
C ARG A 165 13.74 23.36 -24.89
N VAL A 166 13.92 23.32 -23.58
CA VAL A 166 13.35 24.28 -22.63
C VAL A 166 14.48 25.00 -21.94
N LYS A 167 14.54 26.32 -22.13
CA LYS A 167 15.35 27.22 -21.32
C LYS A 167 14.51 27.73 -20.16
N VAL A 168 15.00 27.54 -18.95
CA VAL A 168 14.39 28.00 -17.69
C VAL A 168 15.24 29.14 -17.13
N SER A 169 14.65 30.31 -16.94
CA SER A 169 15.27 31.50 -16.36
C SER A 169 14.47 31.91 -15.11
N LEU A 170 14.91 31.45 -13.94
CA LEU A 170 14.28 31.77 -12.66
C LEU A 170 14.82 33.11 -12.12
N PRO A 171 13.95 33.99 -11.59
CA PRO A 171 14.37 35.22 -10.93
C PRO A 171 15.04 34.90 -9.59
N HIS A 172 15.33 35.93 -8.78
CA HIS A 172 15.70 35.70 -7.38
C HIS A 172 14.64 34.85 -6.70
N ARG A 173 15.07 33.90 -5.87
CA ARG A 173 14.16 33.08 -5.06
C ARG A 173 14.43 33.31 -3.59
N VAL A 174 13.43 33.12 -2.76
CA VAL A 174 13.59 33.05 -1.31
C VAL A 174 13.45 31.59 -0.90
N LYS A 175 14.48 31.06 -0.23
CA LYS A 175 14.44 29.78 0.46
C LYS A 175 14.00 30.02 1.91
N LEU A 176 12.98 29.30 2.34
CA LEU A 176 12.53 29.20 3.73
C LEU A 176 12.92 27.82 4.24
N VAL A 177 13.66 27.75 5.33
CA VAL A 177 13.88 26.49 6.06
C VAL A 177 12.92 26.48 7.24
N LEU A 178 12.05 25.48 7.29
CA LEU A 178 11.07 25.30 8.35
C LEU A 178 11.41 24.06 9.17
N SER A 179 11.29 24.16 10.49
CA SER A 179 11.45 23.06 11.47
C SER A 179 10.46 21.90 11.29
N ARG A 180 9.40 22.10 10.50
CA ARG A 180 8.39 21.11 10.13
C ARG A 180 7.81 21.43 8.76
N VAL A 181 7.22 20.43 8.12
CA VAL A 181 6.46 20.63 6.87
C VAL A 181 5.14 21.34 7.16
N ASP A 182 4.83 22.37 6.38
CA ASP A 182 3.56 23.10 6.45
C ASP A 182 2.87 23.11 5.09
N GLN A 183 1.83 22.26 4.93
CA GLN A 183 1.09 22.16 3.67
C GLN A 183 0.35 23.45 3.27
N ASP A 184 0.07 24.34 4.22
CA ASP A 184 -0.63 25.61 3.98
C ASP A 184 0.35 26.80 3.93
N LEU A 185 1.67 26.58 3.91
CA LEU A 185 2.71 27.61 3.98
C LEU A 185 2.43 28.83 3.08
N PHE A 186 2.34 28.61 1.77
CA PHE A 186 2.19 29.73 0.82
C PHE A 186 0.82 30.39 0.91
N LYS A 187 -0.23 29.61 1.18
CA LYS A 187 -1.57 30.12 1.45
C LYS A 187 -1.63 31.01 2.69
N ASN A 188 -0.90 30.65 3.75
CA ASN A 188 -0.81 31.48 4.95
C ASN A 188 0.02 32.74 4.68
N LEU A 189 1.09 32.65 3.90
CA LEU A 189 1.92 33.80 3.51
C LEU A 189 1.15 34.84 2.68
N GLU A 190 0.12 34.45 1.93
CA GLU A 190 -0.74 35.40 1.20
C GLU A 190 -1.34 36.49 2.09
N GLU A 191 -1.52 36.25 3.39
CA GLU A 191 -2.01 37.25 4.34
C GLU A 191 -1.13 38.50 4.39
N ILE A 192 0.20 38.33 4.26
CA ILE A 192 1.18 39.43 4.27
C ILE A 192 1.79 39.72 2.90
N MET A 193 1.79 38.75 1.99
CA MET A 193 2.36 38.88 0.64
C MET A 193 1.34 39.38 -0.39
N GLY A 194 0.04 39.20 -0.11
CA GLY A 194 -1.07 39.46 -1.03
C GLY A 194 -1.55 38.20 -1.76
N ALA A 195 -2.85 38.08 -2.00
CA ALA A 195 -3.51 36.88 -2.53
C ALA A 195 -3.01 36.42 -3.93
N GLU A 196 -2.44 37.32 -4.73
CA GLU A 196 -1.95 37.01 -6.08
C GLU A 196 -0.43 36.81 -6.13
N TYR A 197 0.26 36.88 -4.99
CA TYR A 197 1.73 36.84 -4.97
C TYR A 197 2.26 35.51 -5.52
N PHE A 198 1.62 34.41 -5.13
CA PHE A 198 2.02 33.03 -5.48
C PHE A 198 1.24 32.45 -6.66
N ASN A 199 0.58 33.28 -7.48
CA ASN A 199 -0.19 32.83 -8.63
C ASN A 199 0.68 32.07 -9.65
N GLU A 200 0.43 30.76 -9.79
CA GLU A 200 1.22 29.84 -10.62
C GLU A 200 1.19 30.15 -12.12
N ALA A 201 0.17 30.87 -12.62
CA ALA A 201 0.10 31.26 -14.02
C ALA A 201 1.30 32.12 -14.48
N ARG A 202 2.08 32.65 -13.52
CA ARG A 202 3.31 33.41 -13.79
C ARG A 202 4.51 32.54 -14.19
N SER A 203 4.48 31.24 -13.89
CA SER A 203 5.56 30.29 -14.23
C SER A 203 5.95 30.31 -15.71
N GLU A 204 4.99 30.54 -16.62
CA GLU A 204 5.23 30.58 -18.07
C GLU A 204 6.20 31.67 -18.53
N ARG A 205 6.38 32.71 -17.71
CA ARG A 205 7.33 33.82 -17.96
C ARG A 205 8.78 33.39 -17.75
N PHE A 206 9.00 32.33 -16.97
CA PHE A 206 10.33 31.82 -16.65
C PHE A 206 10.82 30.77 -17.63
N ILE A 207 10.01 30.41 -18.64
CA ILE A 207 10.40 29.40 -19.64
C ILE A 207 10.39 29.96 -21.06
N ALA A 208 11.34 29.50 -21.86
CA ALA A 208 11.36 29.62 -23.31
C ALA A 208 11.51 28.22 -23.92
N THR A 209 10.72 27.88 -24.94
CA THR A 209 10.74 26.55 -25.56
C THR A 209 11.07 26.62 -27.04
N GLU A 210 11.86 25.68 -27.53
CA GLU A 210 12.18 25.50 -28.95
C GLU A 210 11.90 24.03 -29.36
N PRO A 211 10.89 23.76 -30.21
CA PRO A 211 9.92 24.72 -30.77
C PRO A 211 8.96 25.30 -29.72
N SER A 212 8.20 26.34 -30.09
CA SER A 212 7.14 26.90 -29.25
C SER A 212 6.04 25.86 -29.00
N LEU A 213 5.70 25.64 -27.73
CA LEU A 213 4.63 24.73 -27.33
C LEU A 213 3.24 25.39 -27.39
N LEU A 214 2.20 24.57 -27.51
CA LEU A 214 0.82 25.00 -27.31
C LEU A 214 0.63 25.55 -25.89
N PRO A 215 -0.28 26.52 -25.64
CA PRO A 215 -0.43 27.15 -24.33
C PRO A 215 -0.64 26.14 -23.17
N GLN A 216 -1.43 25.10 -23.38
CA GLN A 216 -1.66 24.06 -22.36
C GLN A 216 -0.38 23.28 -22.04
N SER A 217 0.34 22.82 -23.06
CA SER A 217 1.62 22.13 -22.89
C SER A 217 2.68 23.03 -22.28
N ARG A 218 2.72 24.31 -22.68
CA ARG A 218 3.61 25.33 -22.12
C ARG A 218 3.33 25.56 -20.63
N GLY A 219 2.08 25.74 -20.24
CA GLY A 219 1.69 25.91 -18.84
C GLY A 219 2.06 24.69 -17.98
N ALA A 220 1.84 23.48 -18.49
CA ALA A 220 2.24 22.25 -17.79
C ALA A 220 3.77 22.14 -17.62
N VAL A 221 4.54 22.44 -18.67
CA VAL A 221 6.02 22.48 -18.61
C VAL A 221 6.49 23.54 -17.61
N ALA A 222 5.89 24.73 -17.63
CA ALA A 222 6.24 25.81 -16.74
C ALA A 222 5.99 25.44 -15.27
N ALA A 223 4.83 24.85 -14.96
CA ALA A 223 4.49 24.42 -13.62
C ALA A 223 5.45 23.35 -13.07
N ILE A 224 5.99 22.48 -13.93
CA ILE A 224 6.91 21.41 -13.53
C ILE A 224 8.35 21.94 -13.38
N HIS A 225 8.81 22.75 -14.32
CA HIS A 225 10.23 23.11 -14.45
C HIS A 225 10.58 24.50 -13.94
N ALA A 226 9.60 25.38 -13.79
CA ALA A 226 9.78 26.73 -13.28
C ALA A 226 8.62 27.16 -12.35
N PRO A 227 8.29 26.36 -11.32
CA PRO A 227 7.19 26.67 -10.43
C PRO A 227 7.44 27.99 -9.68
N VAL A 228 6.37 28.74 -9.44
CA VAL A 228 6.42 30.00 -8.69
C VAL A 228 6.83 29.74 -7.23
N TYR A 229 6.44 28.61 -6.68
CA TYR A 229 6.86 28.15 -5.36
C TYR A 229 7.00 26.63 -5.33
N GLU A 230 7.81 26.12 -4.40
CA GLU A 230 8.08 24.70 -4.22
C GLU A 230 8.03 24.35 -2.75
N HIS A 231 7.35 23.25 -2.44
CA HIS A 231 7.50 22.55 -1.17
C HIS A 231 8.54 21.43 -1.36
N ASN A 232 9.65 21.46 -0.62
CA ASN A 232 10.59 20.34 -0.57
C ASN A 232 10.72 19.82 0.86
N PRO A 233 9.85 18.89 1.29
CA PRO A 233 10.09 18.10 2.48
C PRO A 233 11.45 17.42 2.42
N VAL A 234 12.12 17.36 3.56
CA VAL A 234 13.41 16.70 3.71
C VAL A 234 13.32 15.73 4.89
N ILE A 235 13.72 14.48 4.65
CA ILE A 235 13.89 13.48 5.70
C ILE A 235 15.38 13.21 5.86
N THR A 236 15.91 13.44 7.06
CA THR A 236 17.29 13.11 7.40
C THR A 236 17.28 11.88 8.30
N PHE A 237 17.84 10.77 7.85
CA PHE A 237 18.01 9.56 8.64
C PHE A 237 19.42 9.48 9.22
N HIS A 238 19.52 9.13 10.50
CA HIS A 238 20.78 8.84 11.18
C HIS A 238 20.88 7.33 11.40
N LEU A 239 21.84 6.68 10.75
CA LEU A 239 22.01 5.22 10.74
C LEU A 239 22.69 4.73 12.02
N ARG A 240 22.42 3.47 12.38
CA ARG A 240 23.10 2.78 13.48
C ARG A 240 24.53 2.42 13.09
N GLU A 241 25.45 2.63 14.02
CA GLU A 241 26.80 2.10 13.90
C GLU A 241 26.82 0.58 13.99
N GLY A 242 27.70 -0.06 13.21
CA GLY A 242 28.00 -1.49 13.35
C GLY A 242 27.01 -2.47 12.70
N VAL A 243 25.98 -1.98 12.01
CA VAL A 243 25.11 -2.83 11.17
C VAL A 243 25.94 -3.40 10.02
N ARG A 244 25.79 -4.70 9.74
CA ARG A 244 26.53 -5.41 8.70
C ARG A 244 25.58 -6.21 7.82
N PHE A 245 25.98 -6.36 6.57
CA PHE A 245 25.45 -7.38 5.69
C PHE A 245 25.89 -8.78 6.14
N HIS A 246 25.22 -9.81 5.64
CA HIS A 246 25.50 -11.22 6.00
C HIS A 246 26.91 -11.67 5.62
N ASP A 247 27.56 -11.00 4.67
CA ASP A 247 28.95 -11.22 4.26
C ASP A 247 29.99 -10.47 5.12
N GLY A 248 29.52 -9.71 6.12
CA GLY A 248 30.34 -8.94 7.05
C GLY A 248 30.66 -7.51 6.61
N HIS A 249 30.29 -7.10 5.39
CA HIS A 249 30.48 -5.73 4.92
C HIS A 249 29.64 -4.76 5.78
N PRO A 250 30.20 -3.61 6.23
CA PRO A 250 29.42 -2.62 6.96
C PRO A 250 28.35 -2.01 6.05
N LEU A 251 27.14 -1.81 6.60
CA LEU A 251 26.07 -1.08 5.90
C LEU A 251 26.23 0.42 6.18
N THR A 252 26.18 1.23 5.12
CA THR A 252 26.40 2.68 5.17
C THR A 252 25.33 3.47 4.41
N ALA A 253 25.39 4.80 4.50
CA ALA A 253 24.53 5.70 3.75
C ALA A 253 24.62 5.53 2.23
N GLU A 254 25.77 5.07 1.70
CA GLU A 254 25.93 4.81 0.26
C GLU A 254 25.08 3.61 -0.19
N ASP A 255 24.86 2.59 0.64
CA ASP A 255 23.98 1.47 0.32
C ASP A 255 22.51 1.92 0.20
N VAL A 256 22.10 2.87 1.04
CA VAL A 256 20.76 3.46 1.02
C VAL A 256 20.56 4.29 -0.25
N ARG A 257 21.54 5.14 -0.58
CA ARG A 257 21.55 5.93 -1.80
C ARG A 257 21.56 5.02 -3.04
N PHE A 258 22.41 4.00 -3.06
CA PHE A 258 22.47 3.01 -4.13
C PHE A 258 21.13 2.28 -4.30
N THR A 259 20.48 1.88 -3.21
CA THR A 259 19.17 1.21 -3.26
C THR A 259 18.14 2.09 -3.96
N TYR A 260 18.07 3.38 -3.62
CA TYR A 260 17.22 4.34 -4.32
C TYR A 260 17.58 4.45 -5.81
N GLU A 261 18.86 4.67 -6.13
CA GLU A 261 19.34 4.77 -7.51
C GLU A 261 19.01 3.51 -8.33
N ALA A 262 19.14 2.32 -7.73
CA ALA A 262 18.80 1.05 -8.34
C ALA A 262 17.29 0.91 -8.61
N ILE A 263 16.43 1.44 -7.73
CA ILE A 263 14.97 1.47 -7.92
C ILE A 263 14.62 2.34 -9.12
N ILE A 264 15.12 3.60 -9.15
CA ILE A 264 14.76 4.56 -10.20
C ILE A 264 15.48 4.32 -11.53
N ASN A 265 16.49 3.44 -11.56
CA ASN A 265 17.19 3.08 -12.78
C ASN A 265 16.23 2.37 -13.78
N PRO A 266 16.01 2.94 -14.99
CA PRO A 266 15.12 2.32 -15.99
C PRO A 266 15.53 0.90 -16.40
N LYS A 267 16.81 0.54 -16.29
CA LYS A 267 17.31 -0.81 -16.59
C LYS A 267 16.84 -1.87 -15.58
N SER A 268 16.52 -1.45 -14.36
CA SER A 268 16.04 -2.36 -13.31
C SER A 268 14.60 -2.81 -13.54
N LEU A 269 13.79 -2.00 -14.25
CA LEU A 269 12.35 -2.22 -14.43
C LEU A 269 11.67 -2.53 -13.09
N SER A 270 12.02 -1.76 -12.05
CA SER A 270 11.49 -1.96 -10.70
C SER A 270 10.00 -1.63 -10.67
N PRO A 271 9.14 -2.50 -10.09
CA PRO A 271 7.74 -2.14 -9.83
C PRO A 271 7.59 -1.03 -8.78
N ARG A 272 8.66 -0.67 -8.06
CA ARG A 272 8.68 0.30 -6.95
C ARG A 272 8.99 1.73 -7.40
N VAL A 273 9.29 1.96 -8.68
CA VAL A 273 9.53 3.31 -9.23
C VAL A 273 8.44 4.31 -8.81
N PRO A 274 7.12 3.98 -8.86
CA PRO A 274 6.09 4.91 -8.45
C PRO A 274 6.19 5.37 -6.98
N ASP A 275 6.65 4.50 -6.08
CA ASP A 275 6.76 4.78 -4.64
C ASP A 275 7.86 5.81 -4.34
N TYR A 276 8.89 5.85 -5.19
CA TYR A 276 10.07 6.73 -5.06
C TYR A 276 10.07 7.89 -6.07
N GLU A 277 9.14 7.93 -7.02
CA GLU A 277 8.98 9.05 -7.96
C GLU A 277 8.94 10.44 -7.27
N PRO A 278 8.32 10.62 -6.09
CA PRO A 278 8.31 11.91 -5.38
C PRO A 278 9.69 12.38 -4.88
N VAL A 279 10.67 11.49 -4.79
CA VAL A 279 12.02 11.81 -4.32
C VAL A 279 12.74 12.64 -5.38
N LYS A 280 13.33 13.76 -4.95
CA LYS A 280 14.17 14.65 -5.76
C LYS A 280 15.62 14.20 -5.75
N ALA A 281 16.14 13.86 -4.57
CA ALA A 281 17.52 13.44 -4.38
C ALA A 281 17.67 12.61 -3.09
N VAL A 282 18.66 11.73 -3.09
CA VAL A 282 19.14 11.01 -1.90
C VAL A 282 20.65 11.24 -1.82
N GLU A 283 21.08 11.82 -0.71
CA GLU A 283 22.46 12.21 -0.46
C GLU A 283 23.02 11.39 0.71
N ALA A 284 24.15 10.73 0.50
CA ALA A 284 24.97 10.20 1.59
C ALA A 284 25.85 11.35 2.09
N VAL A 285 25.40 12.04 3.15
CA VAL A 285 26.09 13.22 3.70
C VAL A 285 27.41 12.81 4.34
N ASP A 286 27.37 11.68 5.05
CA ASP A 286 28.51 10.97 5.64
C ASP A 286 28.12 9.47 5.74
N PRO A 287 29.02 8.56 6.18
CA PRO A 287 28.73 7.13 6.21
C PRO A 287 27.47 6.71 6.98
N LEU A 288 26.95 7.54 7.89
CA LEU A 288 25.83 7.24 8.77
C LEU A 288 24.71 8.28 8.69
N THR A 289 24.75 9.20 7.73
CA THR A 289 23.69 10.21 7.55
C THR A 289 23.18 10.21 6.11
N VAL A 290 21.90 9.92 5.95
CA VAL A 290 21.21 9.95 4.65
C VAL A 290 20.24 11.12 4.65
N ARG A 291 20.33 11.98 3.65
CA ARG A 291 19.40 13.09 3.44
C ARG A 291 18.56 12.84 2.19
N VAL A 292 17.25 12.75 2.37
CA VAL A 292 16.27 12.52 1.31
C VAL A 292 15.49 13.80 1.08
N VAL A 293 15.57 14.35 -0.13
CA VAL A 293 14.84 15.57 -0.52
C VAL A 293 13.67 15.17 -1.41
N TYR A 294 12.48 15.68 -1.15
CA TYR A 294 11.29 15.46 -1.96
C TYR A 294 11.02 16.63 -2.88
N LYS A 295 10.44 16.37 -4.06
CA LYS A 295 10.10 17.43 -5.02
C LYS A 295 8.73 18.07 -4.78
N ARG A 296 7.92 17.48 -3.89
CA ARG A 296 6.58 17.93 -3.50
C ARG A 296 6.15 17.30 -2.17
N LEU A 297 5.08 17.82 -1.58
CA LEU A 297 4.42 17.21 -0.42
C LEU A 297 3.92 15.80 -0.76
N TYR A 298 4.40 14.80 0.00
CA TYR A 298 3.96 13.41 -0.10
C TYR A 298 4.27 12.67 1.22
N SER A 299 3.37 12.73 2.19
CA SER A 299 3.56 12.14 3.52
C SER A 299 3.68 10.61 3.57
N PRO A 300 3.07 9.81 2.66
CA PRO A 300 3.30 8.36 2.65
C PRO A 300 4.76 7.98 2.41
N ALA A 301 5.59 8.92 1.96
CA ALA A 301 6.97 8.67 1.63
C ALA A 301 7.85 8.22 2.79
N LEU A 302 7.47 8.50 4.04
CA LEU A 302 8.23 7.98 5.18
C LEU A 302 8.21 6.44 5.17
N GLY A 303 7.04 5.84 4.95
CA GLY A 303 6.84 4.39 5.00
C GLY A 303 7.55 3.63 3.88
N THR A 304 7.86 4.26 2.75
CA THR A 304 8.56 3.59 1.64
C THR A 304 9.99 3.21 2.02
N TRP A 305 10.60 3.89 2.99
CA TRP A 305 11.93 3.57 3.52
C TRP A 305 11.97 2.34 4.44
N ALA A 306 10.85 1.64 4.63
CA ALA A 306 10.83 0.27 5.15
C ALA A 306 11.32 -0.78 4.14
N MET A 307 11.56 -0.38 2.88
CA MET A 307 12.19 -1.22 1.87
C MET A 307 13.55 -1.77 2.34
N GLY A 308 13.79 -3.06 2.10
CA GLY A 308 15.08 -3.69 2.35
C GLY A 308 16.23 -3.03 1.59
N ILE A 309 17.28 -2.63 2.31
CA ILE A 309 18.48 -2.00 1.74
C ILE A 309 19.35 -3.04 1.02
N LEU A 310 19.75 -2.71 -0.20
CA LEU A 310 20.60 -3.54 -1.04
C LEU A 310 22.10 -3.25 -0.81
N PRO A 311 22.97 -4.27 -0.87
CA PRO A 311 24.41 -4.09 -0.77
C PRO A 311 25.00 -3.49 -2.06
N GLU A 312 25.47 -2.25 -2.02
CA GLU A 312 26.08 -1.56 -3.17
C GLU A 312 27.28 -2.36 -3.72
N HIS A 313 28.10 -2.90 -2.81
CA HIS A 313 29.34 -3.57 -3.17
C HIS A 313 29.16 -4.87 -3.98
N LEU A 314 27.94 -5.43 -3.98
CA LEU A 314 27.58 -6.63 -4.76
C LEU A 314 26.79 -6.32 -6.03
N LEU A 315 26.18 -5.14 -6.11
CA LEU A 315 25.17 -4.83 -7.12
C LEU A 315 25.44 -3.56 -7.91
N ASN A 316 26.53 -2.84 -7.63
CA ASN A 316 26.99 -1.74 -8.47
C ASN A 316 27.41 -2.22 -9.87
N ASP A 317 27.56 -1.29 -10.81
CA ASP A 317 27.86 -1.59 -12.21
C ASP A 317 29.12 -2.46 -12.36
N LYS A 318 30.14 -2.24 -11.54
CA LYS A 318 31.39 -3.01 -11.57
C LYS A 318 31.18 -4.45 -11.11
N ALA A 319 30.43 -4.67 -10.03
CA ALA A 319 30.12 -5.99 -9.51
C ALA A 319 29.26 -6.78 -10.52
N LEU A 320 28.25 -6.14 -11.12
CA LEU A 320 27.41 -6.74 -12.15
C LEU A 320 28.20 -7.07 -13.43
N GLU A 321 29.11 -6.20 -13.86
CA GLU A 321 30.01 -6.47 -14.99
C GLU A 321 30.92 -7.68 -14.70
N GLN A 322 31.52 -7.74 -13.51
CA GLN A 322 32.35 -8.87 -13.10
C GLN A 322 31.54 -10.18 -13.04
N GLU A 323 30.30 -10.13 -12.55
CA GLU A 323 29.41 -11.28 -12.54
C GLU A 323 29.06 -11.74 -13.96
N ALA A 324 28.74 -10.80 -14.85
CA ALA A 324 28.46 -11.08 -16.26
C ALA A 324 29.61 -11.82 -16.92
N LEU A 325 30.84 -11.31 -16.78
CA LEU A 325 32.05 -11.93 -17.33
C LEU A 325 32.28 -13.33 -16.76
N ARG A 326 32.17 -13.49 -15.43
CA ARG A 326 32.30 -14.80 -14.76
C ARG A 326 31.29 -15.82 -15.28
N ARG A 327 30.08 -15.38 -15.63
CA ARG A 327 28.98 -16.23 -16.10
C ARG A 327 28.90 -16.36 -17.62
N GLY A 328 29.87 -15.81 -18.37
CA GLY A 328 29.88 -15.85 -19.83
C GLY A 328 28.73 -15.08 -20.48
N ARG A 329 28.23 -14.04 -19.82
CA ARG A 329 27.17 -13.14 -20.30
C ARG A 329 27.78 -11.85 -20.83
N ASP A 330 27.07 -11.21 -21.75
CA ASP A 330 27.42 -9.88 -22.27
C ASP A 330 27.14 -8.82 -21.18
N PRO A 331 28.17 -8.11 -20.65
CA PRO A 331 27.98 -7.08 -19.63
C PRO A 331 27.02 -5.96 -20.06
N ALA A 332 26.94 -5.65 -21.37
CA ALA A 332 26.05 -4.61 -21.86
C ALA A 332 24.55 -4.98 -21.75
N LYS A 333 24.24 -6.27 -21.58
CA LYS A 333 22.88 -6.83 -21.47
C LYS A 333 22.62 -7.48 -20.11
N PHE A 334 23.53 -7.30 -19.17
CA PHE A 334 23.46 -7.89 -17.84
C PHE A 334 23.24 -6.77 -16.82
N GLY A 335 22.20 -6.89 -16.02
CA GLY A 335 21.91 -5.97 -14.93
C GLY A 335 21.36 -6.70 -13.72
N ILE A 336 20.85 -5.93 -12.77
CA ILE A 336 20.38 -6.44 -11.47
C ILE A 336 19.34 -7.56 -11.62
N ARG A 337 18.48 -7.53 -12.65
CA ARG A 337 17.48 -8.56 -12.92
C ARG A 337 18.07 -9.92 -13.33
N GLN A 338 19.26 -9.94 -13.91
CA GLN A 338 19.94 -11.16 -14.37
C GLN A 338 20.95 -11.70 -13.34
N SER A 339 21.25 -10.91 -12.30
CA SER A 339 22.18 -11.28 -11.24
C SER A 339 21.74 -12.55 -10.50
N GLU A 340 22.72 -13.38 -10.14
CA GLU A 340 22.56 -14.54 -9.25
C GLU A 340 22.07 -14.11 -7.86
N PHE A 341 22.30 -12.85 -7.46
CA PHE A 341 21.80 -12.25 -6.23
C PHE A 341 20.31 -12.50 -6.00
N ASN A 342 19.51 -12.45 -7.07
CA ASN A 342 18.06 -12.68 -7.03
C ASN A 342 17.64 -14.07 -6.58
N ARG A 343 18.58 -15.04 -6.57
CA ARG A 343 18.38 -16.40 -6.06
C ARG A 343 19.30 -16.77 -4.91
N ARG A 344 20.27 -15.90 -4.58
CA ARG A 344 21.28 -16.06 -3.53
C ARG A 344 21.56 -14.69 -2.91
N PRO A 345 20.57 -14.08 -2.26
CA PRO A 345 20.68 -12.73 -1.75
C PRO A 345 21.63 -12.66 -0.55
N VAL A 346 22.23 -11.49 -0.38
CA VAL A 346 22.92 -11.08 0.84
C VAL A 346 22.20 -9.84 1.34
N GLY A 347 21.68 -9.89 2.56
CA GLY A 347 21.00 -8.76 3.18
C GLY A 347 21.60 -8.43 4.54
N SER A 348 20.86 -7.68 5.35
CA SER A 348 21.25 -7.19 6.68
C SER A 348 20.26 -7.61 7.77
N GLY A 349 19.29 -8.46 7.41
CA GLY A 349 18.23 -8.96 8.28
C GLY A 349 18.65 -10.15 9.16
N PRO A 350 17.70 -10.64 9.96
CA PRO A 350 17.96 -11.67 10.98
C PRO A 350 18.34 -13.04 10.41
N PHE A 351 18.04 -13.34 9.14
CA PHE A 351 18.33 -14.63 8.53
C PHE A 351 19.17 -14.51 7.26
N VAL A 352 20.16 -15.39 7.14
CA VAL A 352 21.03 -15.55 5.97
C VAL A 352 20.42 -16.58 5.03
N PHE A 353 20.46 -16.32 3.73
CA PHE A 353 20.06 -17.29 2.73
C PHE A 353 20.98 -18.53 2.72
N GLU A 354 20.40 -19.74 2.70
CA GLU A 354 21.17 -20.98 2.52
C GLU A 354 20.93 -21.62 1.14
N GLU A 355 19.68 -22.01 0.86
CA GLU A 355 19.33 -22.81 -0.31
C GLU A 355 17.93 -22.47 -0.80
N TRP A 356 17.75 -22.47 -2.12
CA TRP A 356 16.43 -22.43 -2.74
C TRP A 356 16.32 -23.54 -3.79
N ARG A 357 15.51 -24.54 -3.47
CA ARG A 357 15.07 -25.58 -4.41
C ARG A 357 13.69 -25.21 -4.91
N SER A 358 13.61 -24.78 -6.18
CA SER A 358 12.36 -24.38 -6.81
C SER A 358 11.28 -25.44 -6.62
N ASP A 359 10.06 -24.96 -6.35
CA ASP A 359 8.86 -25.77 -6.12
C ASP A 359 8.96 -26.76 -4.94
N GLN A 360 10.00 -26.63 -4.09
CA GLN A 360 10.21 -27.50 -2.93
C GLN A 360 10.36 -26.69 -1.64
N PHE A 361 11.46 -25.93 -1.50
CA PHE A 361 11.70 -25.11 -0.31
C PHE A 361 12.73 -23.99 -0.51
N ILE A 362 12.67 -23.00 0.39
CA ILE A 362 13.72 -22.03 0.66
C ILE A 362 14.18 -22.20 2.12
N SER A 363 15.48 -22.37 2.35
CA SER A 363 16.09 -22.51 3.68
C SER A 363 16.90 -21.26 4.01
N LEU A 364 16.71 -20.73 5.22
CA LEU A 364 17.45 -19.62 5.78
C LEU A 364 18.07 -20.01 7.13
N ALA A 365 19.31 -19.60 7.38
CA ALA A 365 19.99 -19.78 8.67
C ALA A 365 19.91 -18.52 9.52
N ALA A 366 19.89 -18.66 10.84
CA ALA A 366 20.00 -17.52 11.75
C ALA A 366 21.32 -16.76 11.54
N PHE A 367 21.25 -15.43 11.45
CA PHE A 367 22.44 -14.58 11.41
C PHE A 367 22.92 -14.30 12.84
N GLU A 368 23.95 -15.03 13.29
CA GLU A 368 24.46 -14.94 14.68
C GLU A 368 24.96 -13.53 15.05
N ASN A 369 25.39 -12.74 14.07
CA ASN A 369 25.89 -11.37 14.26
C ASN A 369 24.82 -10.29 13.99
N TYR A 370 23.54 -10.67 13.98
CA TYR A 370 22.46 -9.71 13.79
C TYR A 370 22.42 -8.68 14.92
N TRP A 371 22.21 -7.42 14.55
CA TRP A 371 22.44 -6.26 15.44
C TRP A 371 21.45 -6.17 16.61
N GLU A 372 20.25 -6.77 16.52
CA GLU A 372 19.30 -6.89 17.64
C GLU A 372 19.49 -8.18 18.47
N GLY A 373 20.48 -9.00 18.13
CA GLY A 373 20.72 -10.31 18.72
C GLY A 373 20.18 -11.45 17.85
N ALA A 374 20.89 -12.58 17.88
CA ALA A 374 20.59 -13.71 17.01
C ALA A 374 19.15 -14.24 17.19
N PRO A 375 18.48 -14.69 16.10
CA PRO A 375 17.19 -15.35 16.20
C PRO A 375 17.18 -16.56 17.13
N ASN A 376 16.02 -16.81 17.75
CA ASN A 376 15.83 -17.92 18.68
C ASN A 376 15.88 -19.30 17.99
N TYR A 377 15.29 -19.41 16.79
CA TYR A 377 15.42 -20.60 15.95
C TYR A 377 16.62 -20.46 15.01
N LYS A 378 17.35 -21.57 14.81
CA LYS A 378 18.58 -21.60 14.02
C LYS A 378 18.35 -21.71 12.52
N ARG A 379 17.17 -22.19 12.12
CA ARG A 379 16.81 -22.33 10.70
C ARG A 379 15.34 -22.02 10.48
N TYR A 380 15.06 -21.30 9.41
CA TYR A 380 13.72 -21.07 8.88
C TYR A 380 13.57 -21.80 7.54
N LEU A 381 12.53 -22.62 7.40
CA LEU A 381 12.25 -23.36 6.18
C LEU A 381 10.88 -22.96 5.62
N PHE A 382 10.89 -22.40 4.43
CA PHE A 382 9.69 -22.07 3.67
C PHE A 382 9.40 -23.20 2.68
N ARG A 383 8.41 -24.04 2.95
CA ARG A 383 8.06 -25.19 2.11
C ARG A 383 6.94 -24.85 1.15
N ILE A 384 7.10 -25.20 -0.12
CA ILE A 384 6.12 -24.94 -1.17
C ILE A 384 5.19 -26.15 -1.27
N ILE A 385 3.93 -25.96 -0.88
CA ILE A 385 2.87 -26.96 -0.89
C ILE A 385 1.62 -26.30 -1.50
N PRO A 386 1.41 -26.39 -2.83
CA PRO A 386 0.38 -25.64 -3.56
C PRO A 386 -1.03 -26.24 -3.41
N ASP A 387 -1.36 -26.78 -2.24
CA ASP A 387 -2.67 -27.33 -1.91
C ASP A 387 -2.93 -27.20 -0.40
N ILE A 388 -3.99 -26.49 -0.03
CA ILE A 388 -4.31 -26.15 1.38
C ILE A 388 -4.64 -27.41 2.19
N LEU A 389 -5.30 -28.40 1.59
CA LEU A 389 -5.62 -29.66 2.29
C LEU A 389 -4.34 -30.43 2.61
N THR A 390 -3.39 -30.46 1.68
CA THR A 390 -2.07 -31.05 1.90
C THR A 390 -1.29 -30.33 2.98
N GLN A 391 -1.31 -28.99 3.00
CA GLN A 391 -0.70 -28.21 4.10
C GLN A 391 -1.28 -28.59 5.46
N GLU A 392 -2.61 -28.70 5.55
CA GLU A 392 -3.27 -29.11 6.79
C GLU A 392 -2.88 -30.55 7.19
N MET A 393 -2.85 -31.50 6.25
CA MET A 393 -2.41 -32.87 6.52
C MET A 393 -0.95 -32.93 7.03
N GLU A 394 -0.08 -32.13 6.42
CA GLU A 394 1.32 -31.99 6.84
C GLU A 394 1.46 -31.33 8.22
N PHE A 395 0.60 -30.36 8.54
CA PHE A 395 0.53 -29.76 9.87
C PHE A 395 0.10 -30.77 10.93
N TYR A 396 -0.88 -31.65 10.65
CA TYR A 396 -1.22 -32.76 11.56
C TYR A 396 -0.07 -33.75 11.75
N ALA A 397 0.67 -34.02 10.68
CA ALA A 397 1.85 -34.89 10.73
C ALA A 397 3.03 -34.24 11.46
N GLY A 398 3.02 -32.91 11.63
CA GLY A 398 4.10 -32.13 12.24
C GLY A 398 5.29 -31.86 11.33
N THR A 399 5.12 -32.09 10.03
CA THR A 399 6.14 -31.83 9.02
C THR A 399 6.25 -30.33 8.67
N VAL A 400 5.28 -29.52 9.13
CA VAL A 400 5.29 -28.04 9.12
C VAL A 400 4.79 -27.51 10.47
N ASP A 401 5.26 -26.32 10.87
CA ASP A 401 4.88 -25.63 12.12
C ASP A 401 3.76 -24.61 11.94
N SER A 402 3.60 -24.06 10.73
CA SER A 402 2.53 -23.11 10.42
C SER A 402 2.11 -23.19 8.97
N TYR A 403 0.87 -22.81 8.68
CA TYR A 403 0.30 -22.77 7.34
C TYR A 403 -0.85 -21.75 7.25
N GLY A 404 -1.34 -21.46 6.04
CA GLY A 404 -2.46 -20.54 5.82
C GLY A 404 -3.81 -21.16 6.21
N VAL A 405 -4.13 -21.17 7.51
CA VAL A 405 -5.35 -21.79 8.06
C VAL A 405 -6.63 -21.06 7.65
N GLN A 406 -7.68 -21.82 7.32
CA GLN A 406 -9.00 -21.31 6.98
C GLN A 406 -9.89 -21.10 8.22
N PRO A 407 -10.88 -20.19 8.21
CA PRO A 407 -11.68 -19.86 9.39
C PRO A 407 -12.31 -21.06 10.13
N HIS A 408 -12.90 -22.00 9.39
CA HIS A 408 -13.49 -23.22 9.95
C HIS A 408 -12.45 -24.16 10.59
N GLN A 409 -11.21 -24.15 10.09
CA GLN A 409 -10.11 -24.93 10.66
C GLN A 409 -9.64 -24.28 11.96
N VAL A 410 -9.65 -22.94 12.08
CA VAL A 410 -9.30 -22.24 13.34
C VAL A 410 -10.22 -22.66 14.47
N GLU A 411 -11.55 -22.67 14.26
CA GLU A 411 -12.50 -23.12 15.27
C GLU A 411 -12.22 -24.59 15.67
N ARG A 412 -12.03 -25.47 14.68
CA ARG A 412 -11.82 -26.90 14.90
C ARG A 412 -10.49 -27.20 15.60
N LEU A 413 -9.40 -26.52 15.21
CA LEU A 413 -8.07 -26.70 15.80
C LEU A 413 -7.96 -26.04 17.17
N GLY A 414 -8.66 -24.94 17.42
CA GLY A 414 -8.66 -24.26 18.72
C GLY A 414 -9.24 -25.11 19.86
N ALA A 415 -10.04 -26.13 19.55
CA ALA A 415 -10.52 -27.11 20.52
C ALA A 415 -9.47 -28.16 20.94
N ASP A 416 -8.36 -28.26 20.21
CA ASP A 416 -7.31 -29.25 20.42
C ASP A 416 -6.06 -28.62 21.05
N LYS A 417 -5.72 -29.08 22.26
CA LYS A 417 -4.61 -28.54 23.07
C LYS A 417 -3.22 -28.76 22.46
N ARG A 418 -3.10 -29.56 21.40
CA ARG A 418 -1.84 -29.76 20.67
C ARG A 418 -1.47 -28.54 19.82
N TYR A 419 -2.45 -27.71 19.47
CA TYR A 419 -2.27 -26.57 18.59
C TYR A 419 -2.39 -25.25 19.34
N GLN A 420 -1.69 -24.26 18.82
CA GLN A 420 -1.78 -22.87 19.25
C GLN A 420 -2.22 -22.04 18.05
N SER A 421 -2.94 -20.96 18.30
CA SER A 421 -3.41 -20.05 17.27
C SER A 421 -2.99 -18.65 17.63
N PHE A 422 -2.32 -17.97 16.71
CA PHE A 422 -1.99 -16.55 16.81
C PHE A 422 -2.82 -15.80 15.79
N SER A 423 -3.68 -14.90 16.27
CA SER A 423 -4.69 -14.28 15.40
C SER A 423 -4.84 -12.79 15.65
N GLY A 424 -4.82 -12.01 14.57
CA GLY A 424 -5.04 -10.57 14.59
C GLY A 424 -5.93 -10.12 13.43
N THR A 425 -6.44 -8.89 13.50
CA THR A 425 -7.23 -8.31 12.41
C THR A 425 -6.35 -8.14 11.16
N ALA A 426 -6.84 -8.49 9.97
CA ALA A 426 -6.09 -8.32 8.73
C ALA A 426 -6.11 -6.86 8.24
N PHE A 427 -5.12 -6.47 7.44
CA PHE A 427 -5.04 -5.15 6.82
C PHE A 427 -5.86 -5.10 5.52
N GLY A 428 -7.17 -5.21 5.61
CA GLY A 428 -8.04 -5.24 4.45
C GLY A 428 -9.51 -5.39 4.79
N TYR A 429 -10.36 -5.50 3.77
CA TYR A 429 -11.79 -5.71 3.97
C TYR A 429 -12.46 -6.33 2.75
N THR A 430 -13.58 -7.02 2.99
CA THR A 430 -14.51 -7.51 1.98
C THR A 430 -15.73 -6.61 1.92
N TYR A 431 -16.20 -6.32 0.72
CA TYR A 431 -17.30 -5.38 0.48
C TYR A 431 -18.15 -5.80 -0.73
N ILE A 432 -19.35 -5.22 -0.82
CA ILE A 432 -20.14 -5.16 -2.05
C ILE A 432 -19.99 -3.76 -2.64
N GLY A 433 -19.43 -3.63 -3.84
CA GLY A 433 -19.30 -2.37 -4.56
C GLY A 433 -20.42 -2.20 -5.59
N TYR A 434 -20.96 -0.99 -5.71
CA TYR A 434 -22.05 -0.66 -6.63
C TYR A 434 -21.54 0.23 -7.77
N ASN A 435 -21.83 -0.11 -9.03
CA ASN A 435 -21.47 0.75 -10.15
C ASN A 435 -22.43 1.96 -10.22
N MET A 436 -22.01 3.09 -9.62
CA MET A 436 -22.83 4.30 -9.47
C MET A 436 -23.18 4.99 -10.80
N ARG A 437 -22.62 4.51 -11.92
CA ARG A 437 -22.96 4.95 -13.28
C ARG A 437 -24.22 4.29 -13.84
N ARG A 438 -24.71 3.21 -13.21
CA ARG A 438 -25.85 2.42 -13.67
C ARG A 438 -27.03 2.59 -12.72
N SER A 439 -28.22 2.70 -13.30
CA SER A 439 -29.44 2.63 -12.51
C SER A 439 -29.58 1.26 -11.87
N PRO A 440 -29.86 1.16 -10.55
CA PRO A 440 -30.36 2.21 -9.66
C PRO A 440 -29.35 2.68 -8.60
N PHE A 441 -28.06 2.50 -8.86
CA PHE A 441 -26.99 2.76 -7.90
C PHE A 441 -26.50 4.21 -7.88
N GLU A 442 -27.05 5.10 -8.71
CA GLU A 442 -26.88 6.55 -8.61
C GLU A 442 -27.50 7.11 -7.32
N ASP A 443 -28.57 6.48 -6.81
CA ASP A 443 -29.28 6.91 -5.60
C ASP A 443 -28.68 6.26 -4.34
N ALA A 444 -28.08 7.08 -3.46
CA ALA A 444 -27.49 6.62 -2.21
C ALA A 444 -28.50 5.91 -1.29
N ARG A 445 -29.79 6.26 -1.37
CA ARG A 445 -30.85 5.61 -0.59
C ARG A 445 -31.03 4.15 -1.00
N VAL A 446 -30.91 3.85 -2.30
CA VAL A 446 -30.97 2.48 -2.81
C VAL A 446 -29.76 1.68 -2.30
N ARG A 447 -28.55 2.22 -2.43
CA ARG A 447 -27.32 1.56 -1.95
C ARG A 447 -27.38 1.26 -0.44
N ARG A 448 -27.84 2.24 0.35
CA ARG A 448 -28.04 2.09 1.79
C ARG A 448 -29.09 1.04 2.12
N ALA A 449 -30.23 1.03 1.44
CA ALA A 449 -31.27 0.03 1.65
C ALA A 449 -30.79 -1.40 1.32
N LEU A 450 -30.03 -1.56 0.23
CA LEU A 450 -29.42 -2.84 -0.12
C LEU A 450 -28.45 -3.33 0.97
N GLY A 451 -27.66 -2.44 1.57
CA GLY A 451 -26.79 -2.79 2.69
C GLY A 451 -27.56 -3.16 3.96
N MET A 452 -28.63 -2.43 4.30
CA MET A 452 -29.49 -2.71 5.48
C MET A 452 -30.17 -4.08 5.40
N ALA A 453 -30.40 -4.58 4.18
CA ALA A 453 -31.02 -5.88 3.99
C ALA A 453 -30.08 -7.07 4.27
N ILE A 454 -28.77 -6.85 4.44
CA ILE A 454 -27.78 -7.92 4.62
C ILE A 454 -27.41 -8.06 6.09
N ASP A 455 -27.60 -9.26 6.63
CA ASP A 455 -27.18 -9.62 7.98
C ASP A 455 -25.69 -10.02 7.98
N VAL A 456 -24.83 -9.01 8.07
CA VAL A 456 -23.36 -9.22 8.01
C VAL A 456 -22.86 -9.95 9.26
N ASP A 457 -23.54 -9.82 10.41
CA ASP A 457 -23.13 -10.48 11.64
C ASP A 457 -23.32 -12.00 11.49
N LYS A 458 -24.37 -12.45 10.81
CA LYS A 458 -24.52 -13.87 10.42
C LYS A 458 -23.49 -14.34 9.40
N ILE A 459 -23.00 -13.47 8.51
CA ILE A 459 -21.88 -13.83 7.63
C ILE A 459 -20.64 -14.10 8.49
N ILE A 460 -20.34 -13.23 9.46
CA ILE A 460 -19.21 -13.41 10.37
C ILE A 460 -19.37 -14.69 11.20
N GLU A 461 -20.55 -14.95 11.74
CA GLU A 461 -20.83 -16.13 12.54
C GLU A 461 -20.71 -17.43 11.73
N PHE A 462 -21.45 -17.56 10.63
CA PHE A 462 -21.63 -18.85 9.95
C PHE A 462 -20.69 -19.09 8.77
N VAL A 463 -20.17 -18.04 8.14
CA VAL A 463 -19.23 -18.17 7.01
C VAL A 463 -17.79 -18.05 7.50
N LEU A 464 -17.53 -17.12 8.42
CA LEU A 464 -16.20 -16.89 8.98
C LEU A 464 -15.98 -17.58 10.33
N TYR A 465 -16.95 -18.30 10.89
CA TYR A 465 -16.77 -19.01 12.17
C TYR A 465 -16.25 -18.08 13.28
N GLY A 466 -16.74 -16.84 13.31
CA GLY A 466 -16.29 -15.79 14.23
C GLY A 466 -14.91 -15.18 13.92
N GLN A 467 -14.20 -15.62 12.87
CA GLN A 467 -12.88 -15.12 12.46
C GLN A 467 -12.97 -13.85 11.60
N GLY A 468 -13.76 -12.89 12.05
CA GLY A 468 -13.89 -11.60 11.39
C GLY A 468 -14.59 -10.59 12.26
N GLU A 469 -14.53 -9.34 11.84
CA GLU A 469 -15.16 -8.23 12.52
C GLU A 469 -15.87 -7.32 11.52
N ARG A 470 -16.90 -6.61 11.98
CA ARG A 470 -17.52 -5.54 11.19
C ARG A 470 -16.49 -4.46 10.87
N ILE A 471 -16.58 -3.94 9.65
CA ILE A 471 -15.84 -2.77 9.19
C ILE A 471 -16.82 -1.79 8.54
N THR A 472 -16.55 -0.50 8.67
CA THR A 472 -17.47 0.58 8.28
C THR A 472 -16.94 1.51 7.20
N GLY A 473 -15.68 1.31 6.80
CA GLY A 473 -15.01 2.24 5.90
C GLY A 473 -13.67 1.73 5.38
N PRO A 474 -12.93 2.60 4.71
CA PRO A 474 -11.84 2.21 3.83
C PRO A 474 -10.47 2.11 4.52
N PHE A 475 -10.35 2.58 5.76
CA PHE A 475 -9.08 2.55 6.49
C PHE A 475 -8.87 1.22 7.21
N VAL A 476 -7.60 0.85 7.40
CA VAL A 476 -7.23 -0.32 8.20
C VAL A 476 -7.76 -0.16 9.62
N LYS A 477 -8.57 -1.10 10.07
CA LYS A 477 -9.32 -1.00 11.33
C LYS A 477 -8.44 -0.81 12.58
N GLN A 478 -7.20 -1.26 12.53
CA GLN A 478 -6.24 -1.18 13.65
C GLN A 478 -5.55 0.18 13.78
N THR A 479 -5.66 1.06 12.77
CA THR A 479 -5.02 2.37 12.80
C THR A 479 -5.96 3.41 13.41
N ASP A 480 -5.39 4.50 13.92
CA ASP A 480 -6.15 5.65 14.39
C ASP A 480 -6.78 6.47 13.26
N TYR A 481 -6.33 6.30 12.01
CA TYR A 481 -7.04 6.81 10.83
C TYR A 481 -8.45 6.22 10.68
N TYR A 482 -8.71 5.02 11.22
CA TYR A 482 -10.03 4.43 11.23
C TYR A 482 -10.92 5.06 12.32
N ASN A 483 -11.87 5.89 11.91
CA ASN A 483 -12.90 6.43 12.80
C ASN A 483 -13.81 5.33 13.41
N THR A 484 -13.53 4.94 14.65
CA THR A 484 -14.29 3.92 15.40
C THR A 484 -15.65 4.40 15.92
N SER A 485 -15.94 5.70 15.83
CA SER A 485 -17.23 6.26 16.28
C SER A 485 -18.37 5.95 15.30
N ILE A 486 -18.03 5.72 14.02
CA ILE A 486 -18.99 5.40 12.95
C ILE A 486 -19.62 4.04 13.25
N LYS A 487 -20.94 4.03 13.41
CA LYS A 487 -21.69 2.80 13.65
C LYS A 487 -21.87 2.03 12.36
N PRO A 488 -21.72 0.69 12.39
CA PRO A 488 -22.06 -0.14 11.25
C PRO A 488 -23.50 0.07 10.81
N LEU A 489 -23.74 -0.06 9.51
CA LEU A 489 -25.09 -0.07 8.98
C LEU A 489 -25.86 -1.24 9.60
N SER A 490 -26.95 -0.91 10.30
CA SER A 490 -27.80 -1.88 10.99
C SER A 490 -28.50 -2.80 10.00
N TYR A 491 -28.63 -4.07 10.37
CA TYR A 491 -29.50 -5.02 9.68
C TYR A 491 -30.96 -4.66 9.98
N ASP A 492 -31.66 -4.10 9.00
CA ASP A 492 -33.05 -3.67 9.10
C ASP A 492 -33.75 -3.79 7.73
N PRO A 493 -34.22 -4.99 7.36
CA PRO A 493 -34.93 -5.21 6.09
C PRO A 493 -36.24 -4.42 5.96
N GLU A 494 -36.90 -4.08 7.06
CA GLU A 494 -38.14 -3.28 7.04
C GLU A 494 -37.83 -1.82 6.75
N GLY A 495 -36.82 -1.26 7.41
CA GLY A 495 -36.28 0.06 7.09
C GLY A 495 -35.73 0.15 5.67
N ALA A 496 -35.10 -0.92 5.16
CA ALA A 496 -34.66 -1.01 3.77
C ALA A 496 -35.84 -0.86 2.79
N LEU A 497 -36.94 -1.58 3.02
CA LEU A 497 -38.16 -1.47 2.20
C LEU A 497 -38.76 -0.06 2.25
N LYS A 498 -38.78 0.57 3.42
CA LYS A 498 -39.24 1.95 3.56
C LYS A 498 -38.37 2.91 2.76
N LEU A 499 -37.05 2.79 2.87
CA LEU A 499 -36.11 3.65 2.16
C LEU A 499 -36.19 3.47 0.63
N LEU A 500 -36.42 2.23 0.16
CA LEU A 500 -36.69 1.93 -1.24
C LEU A 500 -38.02 2.54 -1.71
N SER A 501 -39.08 2.47 -0.89
CA SER A 501 -40.36 3.13 -1.15
C SER A 501 -40.21 4.66 -1.26
N ASP A 502 -39.45 5.28 -0.36
CA ASP A 502 -39.15 6.72 -0.40
C ASP A 502 -38.31 7.10 -1.64
N ALA A 503 -37.54 6.15 -2.19
CA ALA A 503 -36.84 6.28 -3.47
C ALA A 503 -37.72 5.99 -4.71
N GLY A 504 -39.00 5.65 -4.50
CA GLY A 504 -39.99 5.41 -5.54
C GLY A 504 -40.15 3.95 -5.96
N TRP A 505 -39.51 3.01 -5.27
CA TRP A 505 -39.64 1.58 -5.55
C TRP A 505 -40.80 0.97 -4.77
N GLN A 506 -41.80 0.47 -5.48
CA GLN A 506 -42.99 -0.15 -4.88
C GLN A 506 -43.07 -1.62 -5.24
N ARG A 507 -43.71 -2.45 -4.41
CA ARG A 507 -43.95 -3.86 -4.78
C ARG A 507 -45.00 -3.92 -5.89
N GLY A 508 -44.60 -4.46 -7.03
CA GLY A 508 -45.48 -4.82 -8.14
C GLY A 508 -46.30 -6.08 -7.86
N LYS A 509 -47.14 -6.47 -8.83
CA LYS A 509 -48.09 -7.60 -8.69
C LYS A 509 -47.42 -8.96 -8.50
N ASP A 510 -46.18 -9.12 -8.95
CA ASP A 510 -45.38 -10.35 -8.80
C ASP A 510 -44.53 -10.34 -7.51
N GLY A 511 -44.74 -9.36 -6.63
CA GLY A 511 -44.01 -9.19 -5.38
C GLY A 511 -42.61 -8.60 -5.54
N ARG A 512 -42.17 -8.28 -6.77
CA ARG A 512 -40.88 -7.63 -7.04
C ARG A 512 -41.01 -6.12 -6.96
N LEU A 513 -39.93 -5.44 -6.58
CA LEU A 513 -39.89 -3.99 -6.53
C LEU A 513 -39.83 -3.43 -7.96
N GLU A 514 -40.63 -2.41 -8.23
CA GLU A 514 -40.71 -1.70 -9.50
C GLU A 514 -40.79 -0.18 -9.32
N LYS A 515 -40.20 0.56 -10.25
CA LYS A 515 -40.26 2.01 -10.37
C LYS A 515 -40.35 2.36 -11.86
N ASP A 516 -41.33 3.18 -12.24
CA ASP A 516 -41.56 3.60 -13.63
C ASP A 516 -41.64 2.43 -14.64
N GLY A 517 -42.27 1.31 -14.22
CA GLY A 517 -42.43 0.10 -15.03
C GLY A 517 -41.15 -0.75 -15.19
N LYS A 518 -40.05 -0.39 -14.53
CA LYS A 518 -38.81 -1.17 -14.49
C LYS A 518 -38.70 -1.89 -13.15
N LYS A 519 -38.35 -3.19 -13.19
CA LYS A 519 -38.08 -3.97 -11.98
C LYS A 519 -36.71 -3.61 -11.40
N LEU A 520 -36.60 -3.66 -10.07
CA LEU A 520 -35.33 -3.53 -9.36
C LEU A 520 -34.53 -4.82 -9.56
N GLN A 521 -33.75 -4.87 -10.64
CA GLN A 521 -33.00 -6.04 -11.06
C GLN A 521 -31.55 -5.67 -11.39
N PHE A 522 -30.60 -6.51 -10.97
CA PHE A 522 -29.18 -6.37 -11.31
C PHE A 522 -28.42 -7.69 -11.17
N THR A 523 -27.18 -7.71 -11.67
CA THR A 523 -26.26 -8.85 -11.52
C THR A 523 -25.19 -8.58 -10.45
N LEU A 524 -25.09 -9.44 -9.45
CA LEU A 524 -24.02 -9.46 -8.47
C LEU A 524 -22.92 -10.44 -8.93
N ILE A 525 -21.69 -9.94 -9.10
CA ILE A 525 -20.57 -10.76 -9.55
C ILE A 525 -19.52 -10.97 -8.47
N THR A 526 -18.76 -12.06 -8.53
CA THR A 526 -17.52 -12.25 -7.75
C THR A 526 -16.57 -13.21 -8.47
N ASN A 527 -15.37 -13.40 -7.92
CA ASN A 527 -14.36 -14.26 -8.49
C ASN A 527 -14.50 -15.74 -8.08
N SER A 528 -14.12 -16.64 -8.97
CA SER A 528 -13.94 -18.07 -8.65
C SER A 528 -12.72 -18.26 -7.74
N GLY A 529 -12.63 -19.43 -7.09
CA GLY A 529 -11.53 -19.76 -6.18
C GLY A 529 -11.61 -19.15 -4.77
N ASN A 530 -12.57 -18.26 -4.49
CA ASN A 530 -12.76 -17.70 -3.14
C ASN A 530 -14.13 -18.11 -2.56
N ASP A 531 -14.15 -19.17 -1.76
CA ASP A 531 -15.40 -19.74 -1.25
C ASP A 531 -16.09 -18.85 -0.20
N LEU A 532 -15.33 -18.04 0.54
CA LEU A 532 -15.90 -17.05 1.46
C LEU A 532 -16.72 -15.99 0.73
N ARG A 533 -16.21 -15.46 -0.40
CA ARG A 533 -16.94 -14.49 -1.23
C ARG A 533 -18.16 -15.12 -1.90
N LYS A 534 -18.08 -16.37 -2.35
CA LYS A 534 -19.24 -17.10 -2.89
C LYS A 534 -20.34 -17.29 -1.84
N ALA A 535 -19.97 -17.61 -0.60
CA ALA A 535 -20.93 -17.73 0.49
C ALA A 535 -21.59 -16.37 0.82
N ALA A 536 -20.80 -15.28 0.91
CA ALA A 536 -21.33 -13.94 1.09
C ALA A 536 -22.28 -13.52 -0.06
N LEU A 537 -21.97 -13.90 -1.30
CA LEU A 537 -22.81 -13.68 -2.48
C LEU A 537 -24.18 -14.37 -2.34
N ALA A 538 -24.19 -15.63 -1.90
CA ALA A 538 -25.44 -16.37 -1.69
C ALA A 538 -26.31 -15.75 -0.58
N VAL A 539 -25.68 -15.31 0.52
CA VAL A 539 -26.38 -14.62 1.61
C VAL A 539 -26.98 -13.29 1.13
N ALA A 540 -26.22 -12.47 0.39
CA ALA A 540 -26.70 -11.20 -0.15
C ALA A 540 -27.85 -11.41 -1.16
N GLN A 541 -27.73 -12.40 -2.05
CA GLN A 541 -28.79 -12.74 -3.01
C GLN A 541 -30.09 -13.12 -2.31
N ASP A 542 -30.04 -13.98 -1.29
CA ASP A 542 -31.23 -14.38 -0.54
C ASP A 542 -31.86 -13.21 0.23
N ALA A 543 -31.04 -12.39 0.89
CA ALA A 543 -31.47 -11.17 1.58
C ALA A 543 -32.24 -10.22 0.66
N TRP A 544 -31.68 -9.90 -0.50
CA TRP A 544 -32.30 -9.00 -1.47
C TRP A 544 -33.56 -9.58 -2.11
N LYS A 545 -33.60 -10.90 -2.35
CA LYS A 545 -34.79 -11.59 -2.85
C LYS A 545 -35.97 -11.45 -1.88
N ARG A 546 -35.75 -11.52 -0.56
CA ARG A 546 -36.82 -11.38 0.46
C ARG A 546 -37.48 -10.00 0.44
N ILE A 547 -36.72 -8.95 0.16
CA ILE A 547 -37.25 -7.59 0.02
C ILE A 547 -37.76 -7.27 -1.40
N GLY A 548 -37.80 -8.26 -2.30
CA GLY A 548 -38.40 -8.12 -3.64
C GLY A 548 -37.45 -7.63 -4.73
N VAL A 549 -36.16 -7.54 -4.47
CA VAL A 549 -35.13 -7.26 -5.49
C VAL A 549 -34.86 -8.53 -6.29
N ASP A 550 -34.65 -8.43 -7.60
CA ASP A 550 -34.27 -9.57 -8.44
C ASP A 550 -32.77 -9.58 -8.74
N VAL A 551 -32.01 -10.45 -8.08
CA VAL A 551 -30.55 -10.48 -8.19
C VAL A 551 -30.08 -11.75 -8.88
N ARG A 552 -29.45 -11.57 -10.03
CA ARG A 552 -28.71 -12.63 -10.72
C ARG A 552 -27.29 -12.68 -10.20
N THR A 553 -26.67 -13.85 -10.24
CA THR A 553 -25.31 -14.05 -9.74
C THR A 553 -24.43 -14.65 -10.81
N ASP A 554 -23.18 -14.20 -10.85
CA ASP A 554 -22.18 -14.70 -11.80
C ASP A 554 -20.82 -14.83 -11.09
N VAL A 555 -20.16 -15.97 -11.30
CA VAL A 555 -18.87 -16.29 -10.69
C VAL A 555 -17.86 -16.48 -11.82
N VAL A 556 -16.87 -15.59 -11.86
CA VAL A 556 -15.98 -15.44 -13.00
C VAL A 556 -14.54 -15.79 -12.60
N GLU A 557 -13.78 -16.44 -13.48
CA GLU A 557 -12.34 -16.66 -13.28
C GLU A 557 -11.60 -15.33 -13.02
N TRP A 558 -10.58 -15.31 -12.15
CA TRP A 558 -9.96 -14.08 -11.64
C TRP A 558 -9.42 -13.15 -12.73
N SER A 559 -8.66 -13.66 -13.70
CA SER A 559 -8.11 -12.82 -14.76
C SER A 559 -9.22 -12.22 -15.63
N VAL A 560 -10.22 -13.02 -16.00
CA VAL A 560 -11.39 -12.53 -16.75
C VAL A 560 -12.21 -11.54 -15.91
N PHE A 561 -12.40 -11.82 -14.62
CA PHE A 561 -13.11 -10.96 -13.68
C PHE A 561 -12.48 -9.57 -13.61
N ILE A 562 -11.15 -9.48 -13.46
CA ILE A 562 -10.46 -8.19 -13.43
C ILE A 562 -10.45 -7.52 -14.80
N GLN A 563 -10.01 -8.20 -15.86
CA GLN A 563 -9.77 -7.57 -17.16
C GLN A 563 -11.07 -7.25 -17.92
N GLU A 564 -12.05 -8.14 -17.88
CA GLU A 564 -13.27 -8.01 -18.68
C GLU A 564 -14.42 -7.37 -17.92
N ARG A 565 -14.49 -7.52 -16.59
CA ARG A 565 -15.58 -6.96 -15.78
C ARG A 565 -15.16 -5.70 -15.04
N ILE A 566 -14.12 -5.76 -14.22
CA ILE A 566 -13.71 -4.62 -13.39
C ILE A 566 -13.08 -3.50 -14.23
N ASN A 567 -12.01 -3.80 -14.97
CA ASN A 567 -11.23 -2.80 -15.70
C ASN A 567 -12.03 -2.13 -16.82
N LYS A 568 -12.96 -2.86 -17.45
CA LYS A 568 -13.88 -2.34 -18.47
C LYS A 568 -15.16 -1.74 -17.88
N LEU A 569 -15.30 -1.71 -16.56
CA LEU A 569 -16.45 -1.18 -15.82
C LEU A 569 -17.78 -1.87 -16.19
N ASP A 570 -17.73 -3.14 -16.60
CA ASP A 570 -18.88 -3.94 -17.02
C ASP A 570 -19.43 -4.83 -15.89
N PHE A 571 -20.04 -4.18 -14.89
CA PHE A 571 -20.72 -4.83 -13.79
C PHE A 571 -21.80 -3.92 -13.22
N ASP A 572 -22.78 -4.52 -12.54
CA ASP A 572 -23.81 -3.78 -11.81
C ASP A 572 -23.40 -3.65 -10.33
N ALA A 573 -23.19 -4.78 -9.66
CA ALA A 573 -22.63 -4.87 -8.31
C ALA A 573 -21.59 -5.99 -8.22
N VAL A 574 -20.64 -5.86 -7.30
CA VAL A 574 -19.52 -6.80 -7.17
C VAL A 574 -19.15 -7.08 -5.72
N ILE A 575 -18.91 -8.35 -5.37
CA ILE A 575 -18.19 -8.70 -4.13
C ILE A 575 -16.71 -8.79 -4.44
N LEU A 576 -15.92 -7.96 -3.77
CA LEU A 576 -14.48 -7.94 -3.84
C LEU A 576 -13.88 -7.63 -2.46
N GLY A 577 -12.57 -7.54 -2.39
CA GLY A 577 -11.90 -7.05 -1.20
C GLY A 577 -10.62 -6.32 -1.55
N TRP A 578 -10.24 -5.41 -0.67
CA TRP A 578 -8.97 -4.69 -0.74
C TRP A 578 -8.01 -5.22 0.32
N GLN A 579 -6.76 -5.40 -0.08
CA GLN A 579 -5.63 -5.44 0.85
C GLN A 579 -5.07 -4.02 0.91
N MET A 580 -4.92 -3.48 2.11
CA MET A 580 -4.59 -2.08 2.35
C MET A 580 -3.18 -1.95 2.94
N GLY A 581 -2.51 -0.86 2.57
CA GLY A 581 -1.36 -0.35 3.34
C GLY A 581 -1.82 0.29 4.65
N ILE A 582 -0.88 0.52 5.56
CA ILE A 582 -1.16 1.17 6.85
C ILE A 582 -1.30 2.69 6.65
N GLU A 583 -0.54 3.24 5.71
CA GLU A 583 -0.60 4.63 5.30
C GLU A 583 -1.99 4.97 4.74
N PRO A 584 -2.57 6.13 5.09
CA PRO A 584 -3.95 6.49 4.75
C PRO A 584 -4.13 6.98 3.31
N ASP A 585 -3.24 6.62 2.39
CA ASP A 585 -3.32 7.02 0.99
C ASP A 585 -4.38 6.20 0.23
N LEU A 586 -5.52 6.84 -0.01
CA LEU A 586 -6.71 6.25 -0.61
C LEU A 586 -7.01 6.73 -2.03
N TYR A 587 -6.12 7.52 -2.63
CA TYR A 587 -6.42 8.26 -3.87
C TYR A 587 -6.80 7.37 -5.04
N GLN A 588 -6.06 6.28 -5.26
CA GLN A 588 -6.32 5.39 -6.41
C GLN A 588 -7.73 4.78 -6.36
N ILE A 589 -8.24 4.52 -5.15
CA ILE A 589 -9.51 3.82 -4.92
C ILE A 589 -10.68 4.79 -4.83
N TRP A 590 -10.47 6.01 -4.31
CA TRP A 590 -11.57 6.89 -3.90
C TRP A 590 -11.60 8.27 -4.56
N HIS A 591 -10.50 8.75 -5.14
CA HIS A 591 -10.50 10.08 -5.78
C HIS A 591 -11.28 10.05 -7.11
N SER A 592 -12.01 11.12 -7.42
CA SER A 592 -12.88 11.21 -8.60
C SER A 592 -12.14 11.20 -9.94
N SER A 593 -10.85 11.54 -9.94
CA SER A 593 -9.98 11.42 -11.13
C SER A 593 -9.66 9.96 -11.50
N GLN A 594 -9.98 9.00 -10.62
CA GLN A 594 -9.63 7.59 -10.80
C GLN A 594 -10.82 6.73 -11.23
N VAL A 595 -11.88 7.36 -11.76
CA VAL A 595 -13.13 6.67 -12.11
C VAL A 595 -13.14 6.00 -13.49
N ASP A 596 -12.13 6.25 -14.32
CA ASP A 596 -12.13 5.75 -15.69
C ASP A 596 -11.71 4.27 -15.77
N ALA A 597 -11.85 3.68 -16.97
CA ALA A 597 -11.45 2.30 -17.20
C ALA A 597 -9.97 2.06 -16.85
N ASN A 598 -9.65 0.87 -16.34
CA ASN A 598 -8.33 0.47 -15.84
C ASN A 598 -7.82 1.28 -14.63
N ARG A 599 -8.71 1.90 -13.86
CA ARG A 599 -8.40 2.58 -12.58
C ARG A 599 -9.13 1.90 -11.40
N LEU A 600 -8.73 2.21 -10.17
CA LEU A 600 -9.22 1.49 -8.99
C LEU A 600 -10.51 2.07 -8.37
N ASN A 601 -10.92 3.30 -8.71
CA ASN A 601 -12.26 3.83 -8.38
C ASN A 601 -13.30 3.34 -9.42
N PHE A 602 -13.34 2.03 -9.62
CA PHE A 602 -14.19 1.41 -10.64
C PHE A 602 -15.69 1.51 -10.31
N VAL A 603 -16.08 1.77 -9.05
CA VAL A 603 -17.48 2.03 -8.67
C VAL A 603 -17.99 3.41 -9.08
N GLY A 604 -17.09 4.34 -9.41
CA GLY A 604 -17.46 5.66 -9.90
C GLY A 604 -17.87 6.63 -8.80
N PHE A 605 -17.28 6.48 -7.61
CA PHE A 605 -17.50 7.41 -6.50
C PHE A 605 -16.92 8.78 -6.86
N LYS A 606 -17.69 9.84 -6.65
CA LYS A 606 -17.27 11.23 -6.86
C LYS A 606 -17.85 12.10 -5.75
N ASN A 607 -16.99 12.79 -5.01
CA ASN A 607 -17.38 13.76 -4.00
C ASN A 607 -16.24 14.78 -3.86
N SER A 608 -16.55 16.07 -4.03
CA SER A 608 -15.53 17.12 -4.04
C SER A 608 -14.86 17.36 -2.70
N GLU A 609 -15.58 17.18 -1.58
CA GLU A 609 -15.00 17.26 -0.24
C GLU A 609 -14.07 16.06 0.01
N ALA A 610 -14.49 14.86 -0.40
CA ALA A 610 -13.63 13.68 -0.33
C ALA A 610 -12.37 13.83 -1.18
N ASP A 611 -12.47 14.39 -2.39
CA ASP A 611 -11.31 14.66 -3.26
C ASP A 611 -10.30 15.59 -2.57
N ASP A 612 -10.76 16.71 -2.00
CA ASP A 612 -9.91 17.64 -1.25
C ASP A 612 -9.23 16.97 -0.05
N LEU A 613 -10.00 16.22 0.75
CA LEU A 613 -9.47 15.51 1.91
C LEU A 613 -8.41 14.47 1.52
N ILE A 614 -8.65 13.69 0.46
CA ILE A 614 -7.70 12.69 -0.03
C ILE A 614 -6.37 13.36 -0.43
N VAL A 615 -6.41 14.52 -1.09
CA VAL A 615 -5.21 15.27 -1.47
C VAL A 615 -4.50 15.80 -0.21
N ARG A 616 -5.24 16.41 0.73
CA ARG A 616 -4.68 16.90 2.00
C ARG A 616 -4.05 15.79 2.83
N ILE A 617 -4.67 14.62 2.92
CA ILE A 617 -4.13 13.46 3.65
C ILE A 617 -2.75 13.08 3.11
N ARG A 618 -2.55 13.13 1.78
CA ARG A 618 -1.25 12.87 1.14
C ARG A 618 -0.21 13.96 1.39
N GLN A 619 -0.63 15.17 1.75
CA GLN A 619 0.25 16.33 1.90
C GLN A 619 0.53 16.68 3.37
N GLU A 620 -0.29 16.17 4.30
CA GLU A 620 -0.19 16.43 5.73
C GLU A 620 0.86 15.54 6.41
N TYR A 621 1.72 16.17 7.21
CA TYR A 621 2.76 15.52 8.01
C TYR A 621 2.49 15.61 9.52
N ASP A 622 1.56 16.46 9.96
CA ASP A 622 1.01 16.43 11.32
C ASP A 622 0.03 15.26 11.45
N HIS A 623 0.45 14.24 12.19
CA HIS A 623 -0.33 13.01 12.38
C HIS A 623 -1.74 13.27 12.94
N SER A 624 -1.90 14.22 13.87
CA SER A 624 -3.20 14.50 14.49
C SER A 624 -4.17 15.12 13.50
N LYS A 625 -3.70 16.07 12.67
CA LYS A 625 -4.50 16.63 11.58
C LYS A 625 -4.80 15.60 10.49
N GLN A 626 -3.83 14.74 10.16
CA GLN A 626 -4.02 13.68 9.18
C GLN A 626 -5.13 12.71 9.63
N VAL A 627 -5.17 12.35 10.92
CA VAL A 627 -6.25 11.56 11.53
C VAL A 627 -7.60 12.26 11.43
N GLU A 628 -7.68 13.57 11.70
CA GLU A 628 -8.91 14.36 11.55
C GLU A 628 -9.44 14.30 10.10
N TYR A 629 -8.58 14.51 9.10
CA TYR A 629 -8.97 14.40 7.69
C TYR A 629 -9.43 12.99 7.32
N CYS A 630 -8.75 11.96 7.82
CA CYS A 630 -9.15 10.57 7.61
C CYS A 630 -10.52 10.27 8.23
N HIS A 631 -10.80 10.79 9.42
CA HIS A 631 -12.09 10.60 10.09
C HIS A 631 -13.22 11.24 9.29
N ARG A 632 -13.03 12.47 8.81
CA ARG A 632 -14.01 13.14 7.96
C ARG A 632 -14.23 12.41 6.63
N LEU A 633 -13.16 11.93 6.00
CA LEU A 633 -13.26 11.13 4.77
C LEU A 633 -14.02 9.82 5.01
N HIS A 634 -13.78 9.15 6.13
CA HIS A 634 -14.50 7.94 6.52
C HIS A 634 -15.99 8.23 6.71
N GLU A 635 -16.36 9.33 7.36
CA GLU A 635 -17.77 9.75 7.51
C GLU A 635 -18.45 9.92 6.15
N ILE A 636 -17.84 10.66 5.23
CA ILE A 636 -18.40 10.89 3.88
C ILE A 636 -18.63 9.55 3.16
N ILE A 637 -17.63 8.66 3.17
CA ILE A 637 -17.74 7.36 2.50
C ILE A 637 -18.81 6.48 3.18
N ALA A 638 -18.91 6.51 4.51
CA ALA A 638 -19.92 5.78 5.25
C ALA A 638 -21.33 6.34 5.00
N GLU A 639 -21.50 7.64 4.81
CA GLU A 639 -22.78 8.28 4.49
C GLU A 639 -23.23 7.97 3.06
N GLU A 640 -22.31 8.10 2.11
CA GLU A 640 -22.56 7.90 0.68
C GLU A 640 -22.79 6.41 0.32
N GLN A 641 -22.30 5.45 1.12
CA GLN A 641 -22.44 4.02 0.84
C GLN A 641 -22.07 3.62 -0.61
N PRO A 642 -20.92 4.05 -1.17
CA PRO A 642 -20.47 3.54 -2.48
C PRO A 642 -20.22 2.03 -2.41
N TYR A 643 -19.82 1.54 -1.23
CA TYR A 643 -19.75 0.14 -0.87
C TYR A 643 -20.72 -0.18 0.28
N THR A 644 -21.26 -1.39 0.29
CA THR A 644 -21.65 -2.05 1.55
C THR A 644 -20.41 -2.74 2.11
N PHE A 645 -19.80 -2.13 3.12
CA PHE A 645 -18.71 -2.75 3.87
C PHE A 645 -19.23 -3.95 4.66
N LEU A 646 -18.65 -5.13 4.43
CA LEU A 646 -19.07 -6.36 5.10
C LEU A 646 -18.20 -6.56 6.34
N TYR A 647 -17.01 -7.12 6.15
CA TYR A 647 -16.15 -7.54 7.24
C TYR A 647 -14.67 -7.35 6.91
N VAL A 648 -13.87 -7.25 7.96
CA VAL A 648 -12.44 -7.53 7.94
C VAL A 648 -12.22 -8.92 8.51
N GLY A 649 -11.45 -9.75 7.82
CA GLY A 649 -11.08 -11.09 8.31
C GLY A 649 -9.96 -11.00 9.35
N ARG A 650 -9.75 -12.09 10.09
CA ARG A 650 -8.55 -12.25 10.91
C ARG A 650 -7.46 -12.95 10.12
N TRP A 651 -6.22 -12.48 10.21
CA TRP A 651 -5.07 -13.32 9.88
C TRP A 651 -4.85 -14.27 11.05
N THR A 652 -4.56 -15.54 10.76
CA THR A 652 -4.29 -16.55 11.79
C THR A 652 -3.12 -17.40 11.34
N ALA A 653 -2.19 -17.65 12.25
CA ALA A 653 -1.08 -18.58 12.11
C ALA A 653 -1.22 -19.74 13.11
#